data_AF-A0A1B1DZ80-F1
#
_entry.id   AF-A0A1B1DZ80-F1
#
_cell.length_a   1.000
_cell.length_b   1.000
_cell.length_c   1.000
_cell.angle_alpha   90.00
_cell.angle_beta   90.00
_cell.angle_gamma   90.00
#
_symmetry.space_group_name_H-M   'P 1'
#
loop_
_entity.id
_entity.type
_entity.pdbx_description
1 polymer ?
#
loop_
_entity_poly.entity_id
_entity_poly.type
_entity_poly.pdbx_seq_one_letter_code
_entity_poly.pdbx_strand_id
1 'polypeptide(L)'
;MKEEKKGMNLPLLIHVFIFVFLLIDKECKDESGLCERANCVTKKWFQNRIGQSRNKQNWCTFWNPDVQGRLNELSKAMTNADTGEEGICKNIMQGGKEGTQHAEANRKACEYIVKGLKHIYEIQPHGDWQGEKDAAKKNKDNQIFDQTMGCLFLNAYADKLITAGTSCGITENIIGEAFNKGNAKKVTWCKSKRDSDCVDCTRQIGLTCTLNVSEDLLDTEKSEKCKEDKDNIERKVEKMLTSDTKIQRTLNSMCRDCSSKNKLCDRLECIAHNWFEDRIGATEGKRDWCTFWNPDAINRLKEISEKMMTVSEDISSLCENTVGKNVRLNAAGKKACQYIFAGLKGIYGMEENKTKENKKEARNNRLTEQTMYCLFLNEYSDMLIKKTAGHACPVTEEDIKKMFEEGNKQIDKWCQEGEGNCVECKREKDYKNCKLDVDTSLRNENEKCYKNKDNIEKEVEKMFTEGEKDKTNRPQIEKALTAINTINKDIPLCNRVKCIYYRWGENRKVNGGYQFWDMFWEPDVKNRLKEISEKIAAAKDATIDPLCESTGEKNTPLREEQKKACTYIVKGLEHIYKIEKGNVTQQDLVRKSQDEAQREKEDNLIFHRTFSCILLNIFADELEQKNNCITEPTIKNAFDAGNKKMGEWCVDKVNGNCVKCYRIADYKTCKIKDTDTNTIEYRMKEMLDPTKNRDPKVQGALSALSNLCQPSQQAAKPAATKPGSAKAAPPDGRSETSQGKSLQGVDDPLAFPPEDDGDDVDHTKSYLDEEEDYWQAKNKGTTHISIATITTVNPADPKITDTVKGPKGKNPNGQNDPASVTVSGDPGNNTQK
;
A
#
# COMPACT_ATOMS: atom_id res chain seq x y z
N MET A 1 82.09 -59.74 -46.46
CA MET A 1 81.02 -59.03 -47.23
C MET A 1 81.29 -57.53 -47.18
N LYS A 2 80.44 -56.69 -47.79
CA LYS A 2 80.76 -55.30 -48.18
C LYS A 2 81.18 -54.34 -47.06
N GLU A 3 82.15 -53.50 -47.41
CA GLU A 3 82.31 -52.06 -47.11
C GLU A 3 81.97 -51.51 -45.70
N GLU A 4 83.01 -51.06 -45.00
CA GLU A 4 82.94 -49.87 -44.12
C GLU A 4 83.76 -48.72 -44.75
N LYS A 5 83.25 -47.48 -44.67
CA LYS A 5 83.92 -46.27 -45.20
C LYS A 5 84.34 -45.33 -44.06
N LYS A 6 85.55 -44.78 -44.16
CA LYS A 6 86.05 -43.70 -43.29
C LYS A 6 85.22 -42.43 -43.49
N GLY A 7 84.98 -41.65 -42.43
CA GLY A 7 84.20 -40.41 -42.48
C GLY A 7 84.46 -39.45 -41.31
N MET A 8 85.59 -38.74 -41.38
CA MET A 8 86.07 -37.56 -40.63
C MET A 8 85.28 -36.93 -39.44
N ASN A 9 86.08 -36.46 -38.48
CA ASN A 9 85.72 -35.81 -37.22
C ASN A 9 85.35 -34.31 -37.39
N LEU A 10 84.28 -33.80 -36.75
CA LEU A 10 84.11 -32.36 -36.46
C LEU A 10 83.11 -32.02 -35.31
N PRO A 11 83.42 -32.29 -34.04
CA PRO A 11 82.56 -31.95 -32.91
C PRO A 11 83.04 -30.69 -32.15
N LEU A 12 82.51 -29.49 -32.50
CA LEU A 12 82.60 -28.33 -31.59
C LEU A 12 81.45 -27.31 -31.73
N LEU A 13 80.99 -26.99 -32.95
CA LEU A 13 79.95 -25.96 -33.16
C LEU A 13 78.56 -26.31 -32.58
N ILE A 14 78.24 -27.59 -32.47
CA ILE A 14 76.87 -28.05 -32.14
C ILE A 14 76.47 -27.75 -30.69
N HIS A 15 77.42 -27.77 -29.74
CA HIS A 15 77.12 -27.55 -28.33
C HIS A 15 76.72 -26.10 -28.00
N VAL A 16 77.17 -25.12 -28.79
CA VAL A 16 76.83 -23.70 -28.58
C VAL A 16 75.43 -23.38 -29.11
N PHE A 17 75.00 -24.00 -30.22
CA PHE A 17 73.68 -23.75 -30.81
C PHE A 17 72.52 -24.41 -30.05
N ILE A 18 72.73 -25.58 -29.43
CA ILE A 18 71.67 -26.28 -28.68
C ILE A 18 71.30 -25.57 -27.38
N PHE A 19 72.27 -24.94 -26.70
CA PHE A 19 72.04 -24.26 -25.41
C PHE A 19 71.22 -22.96 -25.50
N VAL A 20 70.96 -22.44 -26.70
CA VAL A 20 70.19 -21.19 -26.91
C VAL A 20 68.71 -21.46 -27.25
N PHE A 21 68.35 -22.71 -27.59
CA PHE A 21 66.99 -23.07 -28.07
C PHE A 21 66.20 -24.00 -27.13
N LEU A 22 66.67 -24.24 -25.91
CA LEU A 22 65.98 -25.05 -24.88
C LEU A 22 65.54 -24.24 -23.65
N LEU A 23 65.11 -23.00 -23.86
CA LEU A 23 64.11 -22.42 -22.96
C LEU A 23 62.79 -23.17 -23.18
N ILE A 24 62.44 -24.03 -22.22
CA ILE A 24 61.11 -24.63 -22.16
C ILE A 24 60.11 -23.48 -21.99
N ASP A 25 59.26 -23.28 -22.99
CA ASP A 25 58.19 -22.29 -22.97
C ASP A 25 57.10 -22.73 -21.98
N LYS A 26 57.34 -22.46 -20.69
CA LYS A 26 56.38 -22.67 -19.60
C LYS A 26 55.08 -21.94 -19.93
N GLU A 27 53.96 -22.65 -20.04
CA GLU A 27 52.67 -22.00 -20.26
C GLU A 27 52.31 -21.19 -19.00
N CYS A 28 51.96 -19.91 -19.14
CA CYS A 28 51.73 -19.04 -17.98
C CYS A 28 50.56 -19.49 -17.07
N LYS A 29 49.72 -20.42 -17.54
CA LYS A 29 48.70 -21.10 -16.72
C LYS A 29 49.30 -21.96 -15.60
N ASP A 30 50.52 -22.47 -15.79
CA ASP A 30 51.21 -23.39 -14.88
C ASP A 30 51.89 -22.63 -13.72
N GLU A 31 51.80 -21.30 -13.70
CA GLU A 31 52.16 -20.46 -12.55
C GLU A 31 51.04 -20.50 -11.51
N SER A 32 51.33 -21.00 -10.31
CA SER A 32 50.34 -21.25 -9.26
C SER A 32 49.74 -19.97 -8.66
N GLY A 33 50.57 -18.95 -8.42
CA GLY A 33 50.13 -17.66 -7.87
C GLY A 33 49.74 -16.66 -8.97
N LEU A 34 48.81 -15.74 -8.64
CA LEU A 34 48.32 -14.74 -9.59
C LEU A 34 49.42 -13.74 -9.98
N CYS A 35 50.37 -13.48 -9.07
CA CYS A 35 51.47 -12.53 -9.26
C CYS A 35 52.59 -13.06 -10.19
N GLU A 36 52.95 -14.32 -10.06
CA GLU A 36 53.88 -15.04 -10.93
C GLU A 36 53.28 -15.16 -12.33
N ARG A 37 52.00 -15.53 -12.37
CA ARG A 37 51.20 -15.59 -13.59
C ARG A 37 51.09 -14.23 -14.28
N ALA A 38 50.82 -13.15 -13.54
CA ALA A 38 50.80 -11.78 -14.04
C ALA A 38 52.13 -11.39 -14.71
N ASN A 39 53.26 -11.67 -14.04
CA ASN A 39 54.59 -11.47 -14.61
C ASN A 39 54.80 -12.27 -15.90
N CYS A 40 54.38 -13.53 -15.93
CA CYS A 40 54.51 -14.39 -17.11
C CYS A 40 53.69 -13.85 -18.28
N VAL A 41 52.40 -13.53 -18.07
CA VAL A 41 51.54 -13.03 -19.16
C VAL A 41 51.95 -11.65 -19.65
N THR A 42 52.47 -10.77 -18.79
CA THR A 42 53.03 -9.47 -19.23
C THR A 42 54.25 -9.70 -20.12
N LYS A 43 55.16 -10.63 -19.78
CA LYS A 43 56.28 -10.98 -20.66
C LYS A 43 55.80 -11.53 -22.00
N LYS A 44 54.79 -12.41 -22.01
CA LYS A 44 54.20 -12.94 -23.25
C LYS A 44 53.49 -11.87 -24.08
N TRP A 45 52.77 -10.96 -23.44
CA TRP A 45 52.15 -9.80 -24.11
C TRP A 45 53.18 -8.96 -24.85
N PHE A 46 54.30 -8.63 -24.18
CA PHE A 46 55.40 -7.85 -24.77
C PHE A 46 56.12 -8.63 -25.88
N GLN A 47 56.39 -9.93 -25.69
CA GLN A 47 57.00 -10.79 -26.71
C GLN A 47 56.12 -10.91 -27.97
N ASN A 48 54.84 -11.24 -27.82
CA ASN A 48 53.96 -11.58 -28.93
C ASN A 48 53.54 -10.37 -29.78
N ARG A 49 53.68 -9.15 -29.25
CA ARG A 49 53.37 -7.88 -29.94
C ARG A 49 54.59 -7.21 -30.60
N ILE A 50 55.76 -7.87 -30.61
CA ILE A 50 56.91 -7.42 -31.41
C ILE A 50 56.84 -8.07 -32.79
N GLY A 51 56.30 -7.34 -33.76
CA GLY A 51 56.18 -7.78 -35.15
C GLY A 51 57.53 -7.81 -35.90
N GLN A 52 57.50 -8.14 -37.20
CA GLN A 52 58.72 -8.31 -38.01
C GLN A 52 59.66 -7.09 -38.05
N SER A 53 59.12 -5.87 -37.85
CA SER A 53 59.92 -4.63 -37.74
C SER A 53 60.76 -4.53 -36.46
N ARG A 54 60.59 -5.46 -35.50
CA ARG A 54 61.24 -5.46 -34.16
C ARG A 54 60.98 -4.20 -33.33
N ASN A 55 59.88 -3.50 -33.60
CA ASN A 55 59.44 -2.36 -32.79
C ASN A 55 59.17 -2.81 -31.34
N LYS A 56 59.95 -2.29 -30.39
CA LYS A 56 59.75 -2.52 -28.95
C LYS A 56 58.39 -1.98 -28.48
N GLN A 57 57.81 -2.63 -27.49
CA GLN A 57 56.53 -2.23 -26.89
C GLN A 57 56.75 -1.37 -25.65
N ASN A 58 55.72 -0.68 -25.16
CA ASN A 58 55.85 0.30 -24.07
C ASN A 58 54.73 0.14 -23.01
N TRP A 59 55.01 0.61 -21.78
CA TRP A 59 54.08 0.52 -20.66
C TRP A 59 52.79 1.32 -20.84
N CYS A 60 52.75 2.36 -21.68
CA CYS A 60 51.51 3.09 -21.95
C CYS A 60 50.55 2.29 -22.85
N THR A 61 51.07 1.59 -23.88
CA THR A 61 50.26 0.67 -24.70
C THR A 61 49.79 -0.53 -23.89
N PHE A 62 50.60 -1.04 -22.96
CA PHE A 62 50.19 -2.10 -22.04
C PHE A 62 49.05 -1.65 -21.11
N TRP A 63 49.28 -0.61 -20.30
CA TRP A 63 48.34 -0.20 -19.25
C TRP A 63 47.04 0.43 -19.78
N ASN A 64 47.14 1.24 -20.84
CA ASN A 64 46.02 2.05 -21.30
C ASN A 64 45.12 1.23 -22.26
N PRO A 65 45.33 1.15 -23.59
CA PRO A 65 44.35 0.52 -24.47
C PRO A 65 44.06 -0.96 -24.17
N ASP A 66 45.08 -1.78 -23.88
CA ASP A 66 44.87 -3.22 -23.65
C ASP A 66 44.31 -3.51 -22.23
N VAL A 67 45.04 -3.13 -21.17
CA VAL A 67 44.64 -3.49 -19.79
C VAL A 67 43.43 -2.68 -19.30
N GLN A 68 43.29 -1.39 -19.63
CA GLN A 68 42.04 -0.65 -19.36
C GLN A 68 40.88 -1.20 -20.19
N GLY A 69 41.14 -1.70 -21.42
CA GLY A 69 40.16 -2.43 -22.20
C GLY A 69 39.62 -3.67 -21.48
N ARG A 70 40.46 -4.40 -20.74
CA ARG A 70 40.03 -5.55 -19.93
C ARG A 70 39.21 -5.14 -18.72
N LEU A 71 39.57 -4.04 -18.05
CA LEU A 71 38.74 -3.48 -16.98
C LEU A 71 37.36 -3.07 -17.51
N ASN A 72 37.31 -2.36 -18.65
CA ASN A 72 36.06 -1.86 -19.23
C ASN A 72 35.07 -2.99 -19.57
N GLU A 73 35.54 -4.12 -20.11
CA GLU A 73 34.67 -5.26 -20.42
C GLU A 73 34.32 -6.09 -19.18
N LEU A 74 35.24 -6.23 -18.21
CA LEU A 74 34.96 -6.88 -16.93
C LEU A 74 33.90 -6.11 -16.12
N SER A 75 34.08 -4.81 -15.93
CA SER A 75 33.15 -3.97 -15.15
C SER A 75 31.78 -3.89 -15.82
N LYS A 76 31.75 -3.81 -17.16
CA LYS A 76 30.53 -3.92 -18.00
C LYS A 76 29.81 -5.25 -17.81
N ALA A 77 30.51 -6.38 -17.74
CA ALA A 77 29.90 -7.68 -17.48
C ALA A 77 29.37 -7.77 -16.04
N MET A 78 30.13 -7.31 -15.05
CA MET A 78 29.70 -7.26 -13.64
C MET A 78 28.43 -6.44 -13.43
N THR A 79 28.27 -5.31 -14.15
CA THR A 79 27.07 -4.47 -14.06
C THR A 79 25.99 -4.76 -15.11
N ASN A 80 26.11 -5.82 -15.92
CA ASN A 80 25.14 -6.05 -17.00
C ASN A 80 23.78 -6.54 -16.44
N ALA A 81 22.77 -5.67 -16.55
CA ALA A 81 21.40 -5.91 -16.10
C ALA A 81 20.75 -7.15 -16.76
N ASP A 82 21.14 -7.47 -17.99
CA ASP A 82 20.55 -8.56 -18.77
C ASP A 82 21.12 -9.96 -18.42
N THR A 83 22.15 -10.03 -17.56
CA THR A 83 22.84 -11.29 -17.22
C THR A 83 22.61 -11.74 -15.78
N GLY A 84 22.58 -13.05 -15.53
CA GLY A 84 22.44 -13.64 -14.20
C GLY A 84 23.70 -14.28 -13.60
N GLU A 85 23.60 -14.65 -12.32
CA GLU A 85 24.58 -15.43 -11.56
C GLU A 85 24.19 -16.91 -11.39
N GLU A 86 23.16 -17.38 -12.11
CA GLU A 86 22.69 -18.78 -12.13
C GLU A 86 22.19 -19.34 -10.78
N GLY A 87 21.80 -18.48 -9.83
CA GLY A 87 21.27 -18.86 -8.51
C GLY A 87 22.33 -19.26 -7.47
N ILE A 88 23.61 -19.16 -7.84
CA ILE A 88 24.80 -19.51 -7.04
C ILE A 88 24.84 -18.72 -5.72
N CYS A 89 24.45 -17.44 -5.76
CA CYS A 89 24.49 -16.49 -4.66
C CYS A 89 23.25 -16.54 -3.74
N LYS A 90 22.20 -17.34 -4.06
CA LYS A 90 20.95 -17.34 -3.27
C LYS A 90 21.18 -17.58 -1.77
N ASN A 91 22.10 -18.51 -1.47
CA ASN A 91 22.41 -18.99 -0.13
C ASN A 91 23.85 -18.58 0.29
N ILE A 92 24.25 -17.32 0.09
CA ILE A 92 25.53 -16.80 0.61
C ILE A 92 25.28 -16.03 1.92
N MET A 93 25.73 -16.59 3.05
CA MET A 93 25.39 -16.11 4.39
C MET A 93 26.47 -16.49 5.41
N GLN A 94 26.83 -15.56 6.31
CA GLN A 94 27.80 -15.81 7.38
C GLN A 94 27.40 -17.03 8.23
N GLY A 95 28.21 -18.09 8.18
CA GLY A 95 28.01 -19.30 8.98
C GLY A 95 26.83 -20.18 8.56
N GLY A 96 26.26 -19.98 7.36
CA GLY A 96 25.25 -20.87 6.78
C GLY A 96 23.90 -20.92 7.51
N LYS A 97 23.59 -19.93 8.35
CA LYS A 97 22.30 -19.79 9.03
C LYS A 97 21.39 -18.80 8.31
N GLU A 98 20.10 -19.10 8.25
CA GLU A 98 19.08 -18.12 7.87
C GLU A 98 19.00 -17.00 8.93
N GLY A 99 18.58 -15.80 8.52
CA GLY A 99 18.54 -14.62 9.40
C GLY A 99 19.85 -13.86 9.56
N THR A 100 20.81 -13.96 8.63
CA THR A 100 22.03 -13.14 8.69
C THR A 100 21.77 -11.66 8.44
N GLN A 101 22.36 -10.81 9.28
CA GLN A 101 22.35 -9.37 9.13
C GLN A 101 22.97 -8.98 7.77
N HIS A 102 22.31 -8.10 7.02
CA HIS A 102 22.72 -7.63 5.68
C HIS A 102 22.77 -8.70 4.57
N ALA A 103 21.87 -9.69 4.59
CA ALA A 103 21.77 -10.71 3.55
C ALA A 103 21.76 -10.16 2.09
N GLU A 104 21.11 -9.02 1.83
CA GLU A 104 21.10 -8.43 0.48
C GLU A 104 22.47 -7.89 0.05
N ALA A 105 23.24 -7.30 0.96
CA ALA A 105 24.58 -6.81 0.65
C ALA A 105 25.52 -7.97 0.31
N ASN A 106 25.46 -9.06 1.10
CA ASN A 106 26.21 -10.30 0.86
C ASN A 106 25.86 -10.90 -0.52
N ARG A 107 24.56 -10.93 -0.88
CA ARG A 107 24.08 -11.38 -2.20
C ARG A 107 24.58 -10.50 -3.34
N LYS A 108 24.54 -9.17 -3.20
CA LYS A 108 25.05 -8.22 -4.22
C LYS A 108 26.56 -8.36 -4.43
N ALA A 109 27.34 -8.41 -3.35
CA ALA A 109 28.78 -8.62 -3.40
C ALA A 109 29.12 -9.94 -4.13
N CYS A 110 28.41 -11.03 -3.79
CA CYS A 110 28.52 -12.30 -4.51
C CYS A 110 28.18 -12.17 -6.00
N GLU A 111 27.06 -11.55 -6.35
CA GLU A 111 26.61 -11.45 -7.74
C GLU A 111 27.61 -10.69 -8.62
N TYR A 112 28.25 -9.63 -8.09
CA TYR A 112 29.32 -8.94 -8.81
C TYR A 112 30.58 -9.81 -8.99
N ILE A 113 31.03 -10.52 -7.96
CA ILE A 113 32.19 -11.44 -8.05
C ILE A 113 31.90 -12.59 -9.03
N VAL A 114 30.72 -13.21 -8.94
CA VAL A 114 30.33 -14.35 -9.77
C VAL A 114 30.14 -13.94 -11.24
N LYS A 115 29.57 -12.77 -11.53
CA LYS A 115 29.52 -12.21 -12.90
C LYS A 115 30.93 -11.91 -13.45
N GLY A 116 31.83 -11.39 -12.62
CA GLY A 116 33.23 -11.18 -12.98
C GLY A 116 33.95 -12.49 -13.32
N LEU A 117 33.81 -13.53 -12.49
CA LEU A 117 34.35 -14.87 -12.76
C LEU A 117 33.76 -15.49 -14.03
N LYS A 118 32.45 -15.39 -14.24
CA LYS A 118 31.80 -15.88 -15.47
C LYS A 118 32.38 -15.20 -16.70
N HIS A 119 32.51 -13.87 -16.69
CA HIS A 119 33.16 -13.14 -17.78
C HIS A 119 34.58 -13.66 -18.05
N ILE A 120 35.42 -13.76 -17.01
CA ILE A 120 36.81 -14.26 -17.09
C ILE A 120 36.86 -15.66 -17.74
N TYR A 121 36.05 -16.61 -17.28
CA TYR A 121 36.08 -17.98 -17.80
C TYR A 121 35.54 -18.10 -19.23
N GLU A 122 34.61 -17.24 -19.64
CA GLU A 122 34.08 -17.25 -21.01
C GLU A 122 35.06 -16.68 -22.07
N ILE A 123 36.11 -15.96 -21.68
CA ILE A 123 37.12 -15.38 -22.61
C ILE A 123 37.78 -16.47 -23.48
N GLN A 124 37.88 -16.21 -24.77
CA GLN A 124 38.41 -17.14 -25.78
C GLN A 124 39.77 -16.72 -26.35
N PRO A 125 40.54 -17.67 -26.96
CA PRO A 125 41.73 -17.35 -27.74
C PRO A 125 41.43 -16.38 -28.89
N HIS A 126 42.12 -15.24 -28.91
CA HIS A 126 41.89 -14.17 -29.88
C HIS A 126 43.19 -13.42 -30.24
N GLY A 127 43.22 -12.82 -31.43
CA GLY A 127 44.35 -12.02 -31.92
C GLY A 127 44.48 -12.05 -33.43
N ASP A 128 45.00 -10.96 -34.00
CA ASP A 128 44.97 -10.67 -35.44
C ASP A 128 46.17 -11.24 -36.23
N TRP A 129 46.97 -12.11 -35.61
CA TRP A 129 48.17 -12.73 -36.21
C TRP A 129 47.87 -13.78 -37.31
N GLN A 130 46.80 -13.59 -38.08
CA GLN A 130 46.31 -14.58 -39.05
C GLN A 130 47.35 -14.83 -40.15
N GLY A 131 47.86 -16.06 -40.21
CA GLY A 131 48.92 -16.48 -41.15
C GLY A 131 50.31 -16.60 -40.51
N GLU A 132 50.51 -16.16 -39.27
CA GLU A 132 51.76 -16.40 -38.54
C GLU A 132 51.84 -17.86 -38.03
N LYS A 133 53.06 -18.44 -38.03
CA LYS A 133 53.28 -19.85 -37.68
C LYS A 133 52.92 -20.20 -36.23
N ASP A 134 52.92 -19.21 -35.34
CA ASP A 134 52.64 -19.31 -33.92
C ASP A 134 51.33 -18.61 -33.51
N ALA A 135 50.49 -18.20 -34.48
CA ALA A 135 49.24 -17.48 -34.23
C ALA A 135 48.31 -18.16 -33.20
N ALA A 136 48.16 -19.49 -33.29
CA ALA A 136 47.33 -20.25 -32.34
C ALA A 136 47.88 -20.19 -30.90
N LYS A 137 49.21 -20.12 -30.72
CA LYS A 137 49.86 -19.94 -29.42
C LYS A 137 49.70 -18.51 -28.92
N LYS A 138 49.95 -17.51 -29.77
CA LYS A 138 49.76 -16.08 -29.45
C LYS A 138 48.32 -15.78 -29.04
N ASN A 139 47.33 -16.39 -29.71
CA ASN A 139 45.92 -16.28 -29.34
C ASN A 139 45.61 -16.92 -27.97
N LYS A 140 46.26 -18.03 -27.62
CA LYS A 140 46.14 -18.66 -26.29
C LYS A 140 46.82 -17.85 -25.20
N ASP A 141 48.02 -17.32 -25.46
CA ASP A 141 48.72 -16.41 -24.56
C ASP A 141 47.87 -15.16 -24.27
N ASN A 142 47.16 -14.63 -25.28
CA ASN A 142 46.17 -13.57 -25.13
C ASN A 142 44.97 -13.98 -24.24
N GLN A 143 44.42 -15.19 -24.38
CA GLN A 143 43.36 -15.70 -23.48
C GLN A 143 43.84 -15.73 -22.02
N ILE A 144 45.05 -16.26 -21.79
CA ILE A 144 45.62 -16.39 -20.44
C ILE A 144 45.96 -15.00 -19.86
N PHE A 145 46.46 -14.08 -20.69
CA PHE A 145 46.66 -12.67 -20.33
C PHE A 145 45.35 -12.00 -19.87
N ASP A 146 44.30 -12.09 -20.68
CA ASP A 146 42.99 -11.52 -20.38
C ASP A 146 42.41 -12.08 -19.07
N GLN A 147 42.43 -13.40 -18.90
CA GLN A 147 41.96 -14.06 -17.68
C GLN A 147 42.74 -13.62 -16.44
N THR A 148 44.06 -13.46 -16.58
CA THR A 148 44.94 -13.04 -15.48
C THR A 148 44.71 -11.57 -15.10
N MET A 149 44.61 -10.68 -16.09
CA MET A 149 44.34 -9.25 -15.84
C MET A 149 42.93 -9.03 -15.27
N GLY A 150 41.92 -9.73 -15.81
CA GLY A 150 40.58 -9.74 -15.24
C GLY A 150 40.55 -10.23 -13.79
N CYS A 151 41.33 -11.27 -13.48
CA CYS A 151 41.43 -11.79 -12.12
C CYS A 151 42.16 -10.86 -11.14
N LEU A 152 43.16 -10.09 -11.60
CA LEU A 152 43.81 -9.03 -10.81
C LEU A 152 42.81 -7.91 -10.48
N PHE A 153 42.05 -7.44 -11.47
CA PHE A 153 40.98 -6.46 -11.25
C PHE A 153 39.93 -6.99 -10.27
N LEU A 154 39.50 -8.25 -10.41
CA LEU A 154 38.47 -8.82 -9.56
C LEU A 154 38.92 -9.00 -8.10
N ASN A 155 40.21 -9.32 -7.86
CA ASN A 155 40.76 -9.41 -6.51
C ASN A 155 40.88 -8.03 -5.85
N ALA A 156 41.50 -7.04 -6.51
CA ALA A 156 41.57 -5.68 -5.98
C ALA A 156 40.18 -5.02 -5.81
N TYR A 157 39.20 -5.40 -6.65
CA TYR A 157 37.81 -5.03 -6.46
C TYR A 157 37.19 -5.69 -5.22
N ALA A 158 37.55 -6.94 -4.91
CA ALA A 158 37.09 -7.63 -3.70
C ALA A 158 37.64 -6.99 -2.41
N ASP A 159 38.89 -6.53 -2.43
CA ASP A 159 39.45 -5.72 -1.33
C ASP A 159 38.70 -4.39 -1.16
N LYS A 160 38.29 -3.73 -2.25
CA LYS A 160 37.40 -2.56 -2.22
C LYS A 160 35.97 -2.89 -1.76
N LEU A 161 35.42 -4.06 -2.10
CA LEU A 161 34.12 -4.53 -1.60
C LEU A 161 34.12 -4.66 -0.08
N ILE A 162 35.17 -5.25 0.51
CA ILE A 162 35.30 -5.38 1.97
C ILE A 162 35.47 -4.01 2.61
N THR A 163 36.34 -3.17 2.05
CA THR A 163 36.62 -1.82 2.58
C THR A 163 35.38 -0.93 2.61
N ALA A 164 34.62 -0.85 1.50
CA ALA A 164 33.39 -0.05 1.44
C ALA A 164 32.20 -0.74 2.15
N GLY A 165 32.13 -2.07 2.05
CA GLY A 165 31.05 -2.89 2.59
C GLY A 165 31.14 -3.23 4.07
N THR A 166 32.19 -2.78 4.78
CA THR A 166 32.38 -3.02 6.23
C THR A 166 31.17 -2.57 7.06
N SER A 167 30.52 -1.46 6.67
CA SER A 167 29.31 -0.93 7.33
C SER A 167 28.05 -1.78 7.11
N CYS A 168 28.07 -2.73 6.16
CA CYS A 168 26.97 -3.64 5.85
C CYS A 168 27.41 -5.12 5.84
N GLY A 169 28.39 -5.48 6.68
CA GLY A 169 28.74 -6.88 6.98
C GLY A 169 29.54 -7.63 5.91
N ILE A 170 29.97 -6.96 4.83
CA ILE A 170 30.84 -7.59 3.82
C ILE A 170 32.17 -7.96 4.47
N THR A 171 32.57 -9.21 4.30
CA THR A 171 33.70 -9.84 5.01
C THR A 171 34.44 -10.81 4.10
N GLU A 172 35.71 -11.05 4.38
CA GLU A 172 36.56 -11.97 3.59
C GLU A 172 35.93 -13.37 3.42
N ASN A 173 35.18 -13.85 4.41
CA ASN A 173 34.47 -15.13 4.32
C ASN A 173 33.41 -15.12 3.21
N ILE A 174 32.58 -14.08 3.13
CA ILE A 174 31.56 -13.91 2.08
C ILE A 174 32.21 -13.75 0.69
N ILE A 175 33.31 -13.00 0.62
CA ILE A 175 34.08 -12.86 -0.63
C ILE A 175 34.68 -14.20 -1.06
N GLY A 176 35.38 -14.90 -0.16
CA GLY A 176 35.96 -16.22 -0.42
C GLY A 176 34.92 -17.26 -0.81
N GLU A 177 33.75 -17.26 -0.18
CA GLU A 177 32.63 -18.13 -0.55
C GLU A 177 32.12 -17.83 -1.97
N ALA A 178 31.98 -16.55 -2.34
CA ALA A 178 31.60 -16.15 -3.70
C ALA A 178 32.64 -16.58 -4.75
N PHE A 179 33.93 -16.40 -4.47
CA PHE A 179 35.01 -16.89 -5.34
C PHE A 179 34.99 -18.42 -5.49
N ASN A 180 34.87 -19.16 -4.38
CA ASN A 180 34.81 -20.62 -4.39
C ASN A 180 33.60 -21.14 -5.19
N LYS A 181 32.43 -20.56 -4.97
CA LYS A 181 31.19 -20.90 -5.67
C LYS A 181 31.23 -20.56 -7.17
N GLY A 182 31.81 -19.43 -7.56
CA GLY A 182 32.03 -19.09 -8.97
C GLY A 182 33.06 -19.99 -9.64
N ASN A 183 34.16 -20.32 -8.95
CA ASN A 183 35.20 -21.22 -9.47
C ASN A 183 34.70 -22.66 -9.65
N ALA A 184 33.72 -23.11 -8.86
CA ALA A 184 33.05 -24.40 -9.08
C ALA A 184 32.31 -24.49 -10.44
N LYS A 185 32.03 -23.36 -11.11
CA LYS A 185 31.47 -23.31 -12.47
C LYS A 185 32.52 -23.18 -13.59
N LYS A 186 33.82 -23.07 -13.27
CA LYS A 186 34.91 -22.88 -14.25
C LYS A 186 34.78 -23.81 -15.46
N VAL A 187 34.60 -25.11 -15.22
CA VAL A 187 34.51 -26.12 -16.29
C VAL A 187 33.31 -25.86 -17.23
N THR A 188 32.19 -25.37 -16.70
CA THR A 188 30.99 -25.06 -17.49
C THR A 188 31.11 -23.74 -18.27
N TRP A 189 31.85 -22.75 -17.75
CA TRP A 189 32.01 -21.44 -18.40
C TRP A 189 33.26 -21.36 -19.29
N CYS A 190 34.25 -22.25 -19.13
CA CYS A 190 35.45 -22.33 -19.94
C CYS A 190 35.15 -22.85 -21.36
N LYS A 191 34.67 -21.96 -22.24
CA LYS A 191 34.21 -22.32 -23.60
C LYS A 191 35.31 -22.74 -24.59
N SER A 192 36.59 -22.70 -24.18
CA SER A 192 37.69 -23.29 -24.97
C SER A 192 37.52 -24.81 -25.02
N LYS A 193 37.74 -25.44 -26.17
CA LYS A 193 37.41 -26.86 -26.46
C LYS A 193 38.25 -27.92 -25.69
N ARG A 194 38.89 -27.53 -24.59
CA ARG A 194 39.67 -28.33 -23.64
C ARG A 194 39.58 -27.66 -22.27
N ASP A 195 39.18 -28.40 -21.25
CA ASP A 195 39.02 -27.88 -19.88
C ASP A 195 40.37 -27.41 -19.26
N SER A 196 41.49 -27.87 -19.84
CA SER A 196 42.87 -27.62 -19.40
C SER A 196 43.45 -26.25 -19.77
N ASP A 197 42.68 -25.38 -20.42
CA ASP A 197 43.20 -24.15 -21.04
C ASP A 197 42.78 -22.85 -20.32
N CYS A 198 41.75 -22.85 -19.46
CA CYS A 198 41.44 -21.72 -18.57
C CYS A 198 42.18 -21.82 -17.22
N VAL A 199 42.58 -20.69 -16.64
CA VAL A 199 43.33 -20.65 -15.35
C VAL A 199 42.44 -20.27 -14.17
N ASP A 200 42.66 -20.87 -13.00
CA ASP A 200 41.86 -20.58 -11.81
C ASP A 200 42.06 -19.14 -11.32
N CYS A 201 40.96 -18.39 -11.23
CA CYS A 201 40.91 -17.11 -10.54
C CYS A 201 40.54 -17.31 -9.07
N THR A 202 41.51 -17.71 -8.25
CA THR A 202 41.35 -17.81 -6.80
C THR A 202 41.37 -16.43 -6.13
N ARG A 203 40.73 -16.33 -4.96
CA ARG A 203 40.87 -15.16 -4.08
C ARG A 203 42.29 -15.10 -3.53
N GLN A 204 42.97 -13.99 -3.74
CA GLN A 204 44.23 -13.62 -3.11
C GLN A 204 44.09 -12.24 -2.46
N ILE A 205 44.56 -12.09 -1.23
CA ILE A 205 44.44 -10.88 -0.42
C ILE A 205 45.78 -10.13 -0.49
N GLY A 206 45.76 -8.84 -0.86
CA GLY A 206 46.96 -8.00 -0.97
C GLY A 206 47.84 -8.34 -2.17
N LEU A 207 47.72 -7.59 -3.27
CA LEU A 207 48.37 -7.90 -4.55
C LEU A 207 49.79 -7.29 -4.64
N THR A 208 50.66 -7.66 -3.71
CA THR A 208 51.96 -7.00 -3.44
C THR A 208 53.07 -7.22 -4.48
N CYS A 209 52.74 -7.43 -5.77
CA CYS A 209 53.72 -7.80 -6.80
C CYS A 209 54.08 -6.66 -7.78
N THR A 210 55.31 -6.77 -8.30
CA THR A 210 55.90 -5.93 -9.35
C THR A 210 55.79 -6.65 -10.70
N LEU A 211 55.61 -5.94 -11.82
CA LEU A 211 55.75 -6.53 -13.17
C LEU A 211 57.14 -6.23 -13.75
N ASN A 212 57.82 -7.26 -14.28
CA ASN A 212 59.11 -7.09 -14.98
C ASN A 212 59.12 -7.64 -16.42
N VAL A 213 59.87 -6.95 -17.28
CA VAL A 213 59.99 -7.18 -18.74
C VAL A 213 61.45 -6.88 -19.13
N SER A 214 62.03 -7.63 -20.08
CA SER A 214 63.40 -7.35 -20.55
C SER A 214 63.48 -6.02 -21.29
N GLU A 215 64.60 -5.30 -21.11
CA GLU A 215 64.92 -4.08 -21.86
C GLU A 215 64.92 -4.31 -23.37
N ASP A 216 65.23 -5.53 -23.86
CA ASP A 216 65.14 -5.89 -25.28
C ASP A 216 63.74 -5.73 -25.86
N LEU A 217 62.71 -5.91 -25.03
CA LEU A 217 61.29 -5.86 -25.42
C LEU A 217 60.67 -4.47 -25.18
N LEU A 218 61.33 -3.66 -24.35
CA LEU A 218 60.79 -2.43 -23.77
C LEU A 218 61.35 -1.16 -24.40
N ASP A 219 60.47 -0.34 -24.96
CA ASP A 219 60.73 1.06 -25.28
C ASP A 219 60.68 1.88 -23.99
N THR A 220 61.86 2.17 -23.44
CA THR A 220 62.02 2.82 -22.12
C THR A 220 61.58 4.29 -22.12
N GLU A 221 61.75 4.99 -23.25
CA GLU A 221 61.44 6.41 -23.44
C GLU A 221 59.93 6.64 -23.54
N LYS A 222 59.24 5.93 -24.46
CA LYS A 222 57.79 6.02 -24.61
C LYS A 222 57.03 5.53 -23.37
N SER A 223 57.70 4.75 -22.53
CA SER A 223 57.12 4.23 -21.28
C SER A 223 57.06 5.23 -20.13
N GLU A 224 57.88 6.30 -20.09
CA GLU A 224 58.09 7.10 -18.86
C GLU A 224 56.79 7.55 -18.19
N LYS A 225 55.85 8.10 -18.97
CA LYS A 225 54.55 8.60 -18.49
C LYS A 225 53.63 7.53 -17.90
N CYS A 226 53.97 6.25 -18.04
CA CYS A 226 53.20 5.11 -17.54
C CYS A 226 54.03 4.16 -16.67
N LYS A 227 55.25 4.55 -16.26
CA LYS A 227 56.03 3.86 -15.23
C LYS A 227 55.52 4.11 -13.81
N GLU A 228 54.62 5.09 -13.61
CA GLU A 228 53.95 5.31 -12.33
C GLU A 228 53.24 4.03 -11.88
N ASP A 229 53.59 3.60 -10.66
CA ASP A 229 53.17 2.36 -9.99
C ASP A 229 53.51 1.04 -10.71
N LYS A 230 54.45 1.03 -11.68
CA LYS A 230 54.90 -0.22 -12.33
C LYS A 230 55.40 -1.29 -11.34
N ASP A 231 55.96 -0.84 -10.21
CA ASP A 231 56.56 -1.71 -9.20
C ASP A 231 55.56 -2.19 -8.13
N ASN A 232 54.32 -1.72 -8.16
CA ASN A 232 53.26 -2.10 -7.24
C ASN A 232 51.93 -2.22 -8.00
N ILE A 233 51.62 -3.43 -8.47
CA ILE A 233 50.46 -3.67 -9.35
C ILE A 233 49.14 -3.35 -8.67
N GLU A 234 49.03 -3.61 -7.36
CA GLU A 234 47.89 -3.26 -6.51
C GLU A 234 47.46 -1.80 -6.68
N ARG A 235 48.33 -0.84 -6.36
CA ARG A 235 48.03 0.61 -6.47
C ARG A 235 47.71 1.03 -7.91
N LYS A 236 48.33 0.39 -8.91
CA LYS A 236 48.03 0.64 -10.33
C LYS A 236 46.60 0.20 -10.68
N VAL A 237 46.25 -1.03 -10.33
CA VAL A 237 44.93 -1.65 -10.54
C VAL A 237 43.87 -0.90 -9.75
N GLU A 238 44.15 -0.52 -8.50
CA GLU A 238 43.26 0.27 -7.66
C GLU A 238 42.95 1.65 -8.24
N LYS A 239 43.94 2.38 -8.78
CA LYS A 239 43.72 3.68 -9.45
C LYS A 239 42.78 3.53 -10.64
N MET A 240 42.93 2.46 -11.42
CA MET A 240 42.06 2.15 -12.55
C MET A 240 40.63 1.81 -12.09
N LEU A 241 40.46 0.94 -11.08
CA LEU A 241 39.16 0.63 -10.45
C LEU A 241 38.47 1.87 -9.85
N THR A 242 39.26 2.80 -9.31
CA THR A 242 38.74 4.06 -8.73
C THR A 242 38.26 5.03 -9.82
N SER A 243 38.79 4.92 -11.03
CA SER A 243 38.42 5.72 -12.20
C SER A 243 37.26 5.12 -13.02
N ASP A 244 36.95 3.84 -12.83
CA ASP A 244 35.84 3.17 -13.52
C ASP A 244 34.49 3.48 -12.84
N THR A 245 33.59 4.11 -13.60
CA THR A 245 32.28 4.57 -13.11
C THR A 245 31.27 3.45 -12.85
N LYS A 246 31.42 2.27 -13.47
CA LYS A 246 30.63 1.07 -13.16
C LYS A 246 31.08 0.46 -11.85
N ILE A 247 32.39 0.38 -11.62
CA ILE A 247 32.96 -0.06 -10.34
C ILE A 247 32.48 0.86 -9.21
N GLN A 248 32.60 2.19 -9.35
CA GLN A 248 32.11 3.12 -8.34
C GLN A 248 30.59 2.99 -8.09
N ARG A 249 29.79 2.74 -9.14
CA ARG A 249 28.35 2.45 -9.02
C ARG A 249 28.08 1.22 -8.15
N THR A 250 28.80 0.11 -8.35
CA THR A 250 28.65 -1.10 -7.52
C THR A 250 29.10 -0.89 -6.08
N LEU A 251 30.16 -0.11 -5.86
CA LEU A 251 30.63 0.22 -4.51
C LEU A 251 29.57 1.01 -3.73
N ASN A 252 28.94 1.99 -4.38
CA ASN A 252 27.89 2.80 -3.77
C ASN A 252 26.57 2.03 -3.53
N SER A 253 26.28 0.98 -4.30
CA SER A 253 24.99 0.28 -4.24
C SER A 253 24.98 -1.06 -3.49
N MET A 254 26.15 -1.63 -3.14
CA MET A 254 26.22 -2.92 -2.43
C MET A 254 25.46 -2.89 -1.10
N CYS A 255 25.65 -1.85 -0.29
CA CYS A 255 25.01 -1.71 1.02
C CYS A 255 23.56 -1.19 0.95
N ARG A 256 23.02 -0.91 -0.25
CA ARG A 256 21.67 -0.35 -0.40
C ARG A 256 20.60 -1.44 -0.23
N ASP A 257 20.25 -1.71 1.02
CA ASP A 257 19.18 -2.62 1.42
C ASP A 257 17.87 -1.85 1.68
N CYS A 258 16.89 -2.01 0.80
CA CYS A 258 15.57 -1.38 0.91
C CYS A 258 14.57 -2.19 1.74
N SER A 259 14.88 -3.45 2.07
CA SER A 259 14.05 -4.27 2.97
C SER A 259 14.22 -3.84 4.43
N SER A 260 15.41 -3.37 4.79
CA SER A 260 15.75 -2.80 6.12
C SER A 260 15.04 -1.48 6.47
N LYS A 261 14.28 -0.89 5.55
CA LYS A 261 13.71 0.46 5.68
C LYS A 261 12.27 0.41 6.20
N ASN A 262 12.07 0.88 7.43
CA ASN A 262 10.77 0.80 8.11
C ASN A 262 9.74 1.85 7.64
N LYS A 263 10.17 3.05 7.23
CA LYS A 263 9.27 4.12 6.75
C LYS A 263 9.03 4.00 5.24
N LEU A 264 7.88 4.48 4.77
CA LEU A 264 7.53 4.49 3.36
C LEU A 264 8.41 5.48 2.56
N CYS A 265 8.80 6.64 3.11
CA CYS A 265 9.74 7.55 2.44
C CYS A 265 11.12 6.92 2.22
N ASP A 266 11.74 6.41 3.29
CA ASP A 266 13.05 5.77 3.26
C ASP A 266 13.08 4.58 2.27
N ARG A 267 11.94 3.88 2.13
CA ARG A 267 11.74 2.84 1.11
C ARG A 267 11.62 3.41 -0.31
N LEU A 268 10.75 4.41 -0.53
CA LEU A 268 10.51 5.01 -1.84
C LEU A 268 11.77 5.60 -2.46
N GLU A 269 12.60 6.28 -1.65
CA GLU A 269 13.89 6.80 -2.12
C GLU A 269 14.89 5.67 -2.44
N CYS A 270 14.92 4.63 -1.61
CA CYS A 270 15.80 3.48 -1.81
C CYS A 270 15.44 2.66 -3.06
N ILE A 271 14.15 2.35 -3.27
CA ILE A 271 13.68 1.62 -4.45
C ILE A 271 13.78 2.48 -5.72
N ALA A 272 13.62 3.80 -5.64
CA ALA A 272 13.88 4.68 -6.79
C ALA A 272 15.34 4.59 -7.25
N HIS A 273 16.32 4.64 -6.33
CA HIS A 273 17.73 4.43 -6.69
C HIS A 273 17.97 3.09 -7.39
N ASN A 274 17.46 1.98 -6.83
CA ASN A 274 17.60 0.66 -7.45
C ASN A 274 16.91 0.58 -8.82
N TRP A 275 15.71 1.17 -8.96
CA TRP A 275 14.96 1.22 -10.22
C TRP A 275 15.75 1.89 -11.34
N PHE A 276 16.38 3.04 -11.06
CA PHE A 276 17.22 3.74 -12.02
C PHE A 276 18.48 2.95 -12.34
N GLU A 277 19.16 2.43 -11.33
CA GLU A 277 20.42 1.68 -11.46
C GLU A 277 20.27 0.40 -12.31
N ASP A 278 19.25 -0.42 -12.04
CA ASP A 278 19.01 -1.67 -12.77
C ASP A 278 18.55 -1.44 -14.22
N ARG A 279 18.15 -0.22 -14.57
CA ARG A 279 17.74 0.16 -15.93
C ARG A 279 18.88 0.82 -16.73
N ILE A 280 20.09 0.87 -16.19
CA ILE A 280 21.33 1.22 -16.92
C ILE A 280 21.87 -0.04 -17.61
N GLY A 281 21.45 -0.27 -18.85
CA GLY A 281 21.91 -1.40 -19.66
C GLY A 281 23.38 -1.27 -20.12
N ALA A 282 23.88 -2.28 -20.83
CA ALA A 282 25.28 -2.35 -21.29
C ALA A 282 25.75 -1.19 -22.19
N THR A 283 24.84 -0.35 -22.68
CA THR A 283 25.11 0.89 -23.43
C THR A 283 25.22 2.15 -22.56
N GLU A 284 25.15 2.03 -21.23
CA GLU A 284 25.10 3.14 -20.26
C GLU A 284 23.91 4.11 -20.42
N GLY A 285 22.91 3.72 -21.22
CA GLY A 285 21.68 4.48 -21.41
C GLY A 285 20.81 4.52 -20.14
N LYS A 286 20.83 5.65 -19.44
CA LYS A 286 20.04 5.87 -18.22
C LYS A 286 18.57 6.21 -18.55
N ARG A 287 17.73 6.29 -17.50
CA ARG A 287 16.30 6.67 -17.59
C ARG A 287 16.01 8.03 -16.95
N ASP A 288 14.79 8.52 -17.10
CA ASP A 288 14.31 9.77 -16.48
C ASP A 288 13.05 9.57 -15.61
N TRP A 289 12.70 10.61 -14.86
CA TRP A 289 11.54 10.63 -13.97
C TRP A 289 10.20 10.54 -14.70
N CYS A 290 10.14 10.95 -15.98
CA CYS A 290 8.95 10.71 -16.79
C CYS A 290 8.73 9.20 -16.92
N THR A 291 9.76 8.44 -17.31
CA THR A 291 9.69 6.98 -17.48
C THR A 291 9.36 6.25 -16.17
N PHE A 292 9.92 6.71 -15.04
CA PHE A 292 9.64 6.18 -13.69
C PHE A 292 8.16 6.30 -13.34
N TRP A 293 7.59 7.49 -13.50
CA TRP A 293 6.19 7.75 -13.13
C TRP A 293 5.19 7.22 -14.17
N ASN A 294 5.46 7.38 -15.47
CA ASN A 294 4.63 6.88 -16.57
C ASN A 294 5.51 6.37 -17.73
N PRO A 295 5.57 5.04 -18.00
CA PRO A 295 4.52 4.07 -17.69
C PRO A 295 4.72 3.19 -16.44
N ASP A 296 5.91 3.11 -15.82
CA ASP A 296 6.22 2.06 -14.83
C ASP A 296 5.30 2.15 -13.59
N ALA A 297 5.38 3.23 -12.80
CA ALA A 297 4.58 3.38 -11.59
C ALA A 297 3.06 3.38 -11.81
N ILE A 298 2.55 4.03 -12.86
CA ILE A 298 1.10 4.02 -13.16
C ILE A 298 0.58 2.65 -13.65
N ASN A 299 1.44 1.81 -14.23
CA ASN A 299 1.09 0.41 -14.49
C ASN A 299 1.05 -0.41 -13.19
N ARG A 300 1.90 -0.07 -12.22
CA ARG A 300 1.85 -0.64 -10.86
C ARG A 300 0.58 -0.21 -10.11
N LEU A 301 0.09 1.01 -10.33
CA LEU A 301 -1.23 1.44 -9.86
C LEU A 301 -2.37 0.60 -10.46
N LYS A 302 -2.30 0.23 -11.75
CA LYS A 302 -3.26 -0.69 -12.38
C LYS A 302 -3.22 -2.08 -11.73
N GLU A 303 -2.05 -2.64 -11.48
CA GLU A 303 -1.85 -3.96 -10.86
C GLU A 303 -2.43 -4.03 -9.44
N ILE A 304 -2.11 -3.07 -8.56
CA ILE A 304 -2.67 -3.02 -7.21
C ILE A 304 -4.17 -2.72 -7.23
N SER A 305 -4.67 -1.95 -8.20
CA SER A 305 -6.11 -1.74 -8.40
C SER A 305 -6.85 -3.04 -8.75
N GLU A 306 -6.21 -3.94 -9.51
CA GLU A 306 -6.76 -5.29 -9.77
C GLU A 306 -6.79 -6.15 -8.51
N LYS A 307 -5.66 -6.19 -7.78
CA LYS A 307 -5.52 -6.92 -6.52
C LYS A 307 -6.54 -6.45 -5.46
N MET A 308 -6.71 -5.14 -5.25
CA MET A 308 -7.69 -4.58 -4.32
C MET A 308 -9.14 -4.98 -4.63
N MET A 309 -9.48 -5.20 -5.90
CA MET A 309 -10.84 -5.64 -6.30
C MET A 309 -11.02 -7.17 -6.23
N THR A 310 -9.95 -7.93 -5.97
CA THR A 310 -9.97 -9.40 -5.92
C THR A 310 -10.21 -9.89 -4.48
N VAL A 311 -11.45 -9.71 -4.02
CA VAL A 311 -11.88 -10.03 -2.65
C VAL A 311 -12.22 -11.52 -2.52
N SER A 312 -11.50 -12.24 -1.66
CA SER A 312 -11.73 -13.66 -1.36
C SER A 312 -12.52 -13.90 -0.06
N GLU A 313 -12.94 -15.14 0.18
CA GLU A 313 -13.75 -15.53 1.34
C GLU A 313 -13.01 -15.38 2.68
N ASP A 314 -11.71 -15.67 2.72
CA ASP A 314 -10.87 -15.48 3.91
C ASP A 314 -10.73 -13.99 4.28
N ILE A 315 -10.59 -13.11 3.29
CA ILE A 315 -10.63 -11.64 3.48
C ILE A 315 -11.98 -11.22 4.03
N SER A 316 -13.07 -11.73 3.43
CA SER A 316 -14.44 -11.38 3.82
C SER A 316 -14.76 -11.80 5.25
N SER A 317 -14.30 -12.99 5.65
CA SER A 317 -14.43 -13.55 7.00
C SER A 317 -13.58 -12.78 8.02
N LEU A 318 -12.36 -12.39 7.66
CA LEU A 318 -11.50 -11.56 8.52
C LEU A 318 -12.17 -10.20 8.78
N CYS A 319 -12.69 -9.55 7.75
CA CYS A 319 -13.38 -8.25 7.89
C CYS A 319 -14.63 -8.26 8.78
N GLU A 320 -15.24 -9.42 9.08
CA GLU A 320 -16.44 -9.49 9.92
C GLU A 320 -16.16 -9.30 11.42
N ASN A 321 -14.92 -9.46 11.87
CA ASN A 321 -14.56 -9.39 13.30
C ASN A 321 -13.51 -8.33 13.64
N THR A 322 -12.87 -7.76 12.63
CA THR A 322 -11.57 -7.10 12.76
C THR A 322 -11.64 -5.58 12.91
N VAL A 323 -12.75 -4.96 12.50
CA VAL A 323 -12.89 -3.50 12.42
C VAL A 323 -13.81 -2.93 13.50
N GLY A 324 -13.65 -1.63 13.81
CA GLY A 324 -14.43 -0.94 14.85
C GLY A 324 -15.95 -1.03 14.63
N LYS A 325 -16.75 -0.94 15.71
CA LYS A 325 -18.21 -1.20 15.65
C LYS A 325 -18.96 -0.37 14.60
N ASN A 326 -18.54 0.88 14.35
CA ASN A 326 -19.03 1.71 13.24
C ASN A 326 -18.96 0.98 11.88
N VAL A 327 -17.80 0.38 11.60
CA VAL A 327 -17.41 -0.28 10.34
C VAL A 327 -18.02 -1.67 10.23
N ARG A 328 -17.94 -2.46 11.31
CA ARG A 328 -18.44 -3.84 11.38
C ARG A 328 -19.94 -3.95 11.05
N LEU A 329 -20.69 -2.88 11.34
CA LEU A 329 -22.14 -2.83 11.23
C LEU A 329 -22.66 -2.09 9.99
N ASN A 330 -21.79 -1.77 9.02
CA ASN A 330 -22.23 -1.16 7.76
C ASN A 330 -21.49 -1.72 6.53
N ALA A 331 -22.20 -1.78 5.39
CA ALA A 331 -21.71 -2.41 4.17
C ALA A 331 -20.51 -1.68 3.53
N ALA A 332 -20.43 -0.36 3.68
CA ALA A 332 -19.32 0.43 3.14
C ALA A 332 -18.02 0.17 3.91
N GLY A 333 -18.12 0.08 5.23
CA GLY A 333 -17.02 -0.30 6.11
C GLY A 333 -16.47 -1.69 5.81
N LYS A 334 -17.36 -2.69 5.62
CA LYS A 334 -16.95 -4.05 5.21
C LYS A 334 -16.24 -4.03 3.85
N LYS A 335 -16.77 -3.31 2.85
CA LYS A 335 -16.13 -3.15 1.53
C LYS A 335 -14.75 -2.47 1.62
N ALA A 336 -14.62 -1.41 2.41
CA ALA A 336 -13.34 -0.70 2.57
C ALA A 336 -12.27 -1.61 3.20
N CYS A 337 -12.65 -2.37 4.24
CA CYS A 337 -11.82 -3.41 4.83
C CYS A 337 -11.42 -4.47 3.79
N GLN A 338 -12.38 -4.98 3.01
CA GLN A 338 -12.15 -5.99 1.99
C GLN A 338 -11.14 -5.51 0.93
N TYR A 339 -11.26 -4.27 0.45
CA TYR A 339 -10.33 -3.69 -0.54
C TYR A 339 -8.93 -3.49 0.05
N ILE A 340 -8.82 -3.05 1.30
CA ILE A 340 -7.51 -2.84 1.96
C ILE A 340 -6.82 -4.17 2.24
N PHE A 341 -7.55 -5.19 2.71
CA PHE A 341 -6.99 -6.53 2.93
C PHE A 341 -6.61 -7.21 1.61
N ALA A 342 -7.40 -7.03 0.54
CA ALA A 342 -7.05 -7.50 -0.79
C ALA A 342 -5.81 -6.77 -1.35
N GLY A 343 -5.64 -5.48 -1.05
CA GLY A 343 -4.42 -4.72 -1.30
C GLY A 343 -3.21 -5.27 -0.54
N LEU A 344 -3.30 -5.46 0.78
CA LEU A 344 -2.22 -5.99 1.63
C LEU A 344 -1.83 -7.43 1.25
N LYS A 345 -2.82 -8.32 1.04
CA LYS A 345 -2.60 -9.67 0.48
C LYS A 345 -1.96 -9.61 -0.91
N GLY A 346 -2.36 -8.63 -1.72
CA GLY A 346 -1.76 -8.34 -3.02
C GLY A 346 -0.31 -7.83 -2.97
N ILE A 347 0.11 -7.19 -1.88
CA ILE A 347 1.47 -6.70 -1.61
C ILE A 347 2.36 -7.85 -1.10
N TYR A 348 1.92 -8.57 -0.07
CA TYR A 348 2.72 -9.66 0.52
C TYR A 348 2.78 -10.89 -0.39
N GLY A 349 1.76 -11.09 -1.25
CA GLY A 349 1.75 -12.11 -2.30
C GLY A 349 2.60 -11.80 -3.55
N MET A 350 3.65 -10.97 -3.44
CA MET A 350 4.59 -10.70 -4.53
C MET A 350 5.88 -11.50 -4.33
N GLU A 351 6.31 -12.21 -5.37
CA GLU A 351 7.52 -13.05 -5.39
C GLU A 351 8.63 -12.42 -6.27
N GLU A 352 9.88 -12.83 -6.06
CA GLU A 352 10.97 -12.63 -7.02
C GLU A 352 10.62 -13.26 -8.37
N ASN A 353 10.91 -12.55 -9.47
CA ASN A 353 10.74 -13.13 -10.80
C ASN A 353 11.69 -14.33 -11.00
N LYS A 354 11.10 -15.53 -10.99
CA LYS A 354 11.81 -16.81 -11.11
C LYS A 354 12.52 -16.97 -12.46
N THR A 355 12.01 -16.39 -13.55
CA THR A 355 12.60 -16.51 -14.91
C THR A 355 13.62 -15.42 -15.27
N LYS A 356 13.63 -14.26 -14.60
CA LYS A 356 14.67 -13.23 -14.81
C LYS A 356 16.03 -13.79 -14.38
N GLU A 357 17.04 -13.75 -15.25
CA GLU A 357 18.39 -14.26 -14.92
C GLU A 357 19.07 -13.45 -13.82
N ASN A 358 19.03 -12.12 -13.93
CA ASN A 358 19.56 -11.18 -12.94
C ASN A 358 18.71 -11.22 -11.67
N LYS A 359 19.25 -11.80 -10.58
CA LYS A 359 18.52 -11.96 -9.33
C LYS A 359 18.52 -10.70 -8.46
N LYS A 360 19.57 -9.85 -8.51
CA LYS A 360 19.51 -8.48 -7.95
C LYS A 360 18.31 -7.71 -8.49
N GLU A 361 18.13 -7.68 -9.81
CA GLU A 361 17.01 -6.97 -10.44
C GLU A 361 15.66 -7.62 -10.12
N ALA A 362 15.59 -8.96 -10.02
CA ALA A 362 14.36 -9.64 -9.61
C ALA A 362 13.92 -9.22 -8.18
N ARG A 363 14.87 -9.12 -7.24
CA ARG A 363 14.64 -8.64 -5.86
C ARG A 363 14.29 -7.16 -5.80
N ASN A 364 15.05 -6.34 -6.51
CA ASN A 364 14.84 -4.89 -6.56
C ASN A 364 13.49 -4.53 -7.19
N ASN A 365 13.07 -5.24 -8.25
CA ASN A 365 11.72 -5.11 -8.78
C ASN A 365 10.69 -5.52 -7.71
N ARG A 366 10.76 -6.73 -7.12
CA ARG A 366 9.80 -7.17 -6.05
C ARG A 366 9.59 -6.11 -4.96
N LEU A 367 10.69 -5.56 -4.42
CA LEU A 367 10.65 -4.51 -3.40
C LEU A 367 10.07 -3.18 -3.92
N THR A 368 10.31 -2.83 -5.19
CA THR A 368 9.67 -1.69 -5.87
C THR A 368 8.17 -1.89 -5.94
N GLU A 369 7.68 -3.06 -6.34
CA GLU A 369 6.24 -3.34 -6.49
C GLU A 369 5.56 -3.27 -5.12
N GLN A 370 6.12 -3.94 -4.10
CA GLN A 370 5.61 -3.87 -2.72
C GLN A 370 5.55 -2.43 -2.18
N THR A 371 6.59 -1.63 -2.40
CA THR A 371 6.64 -0.24 -1.91
C THR A 371 5.66 0.67 -2.67
N MET A 372 5.61 0.56 -4.00
CA MET A 372 4.72 1.37 -4.84
C MET A 372 3.25 1.01 -4.63
N TYR A 373 2.92 -0.28 -4.52
CA TYR A 373 1.59 -0.73 -4.15
C TYR A 373 1.18 -0.21 -2.76
N CYS A 374 2.09 -0.18 -1.78
CA CYS A 374 1.82 0.38 -0.45
C CYS A 374 1.57 1.91 -0.48
N LEU A 375 2.31 2.64 -1.31
CA LEU A 375 2.07 4.06 -1.58
C LEU A 375 0.68 4.29 -2.18
N PHE A 376 0.32 3.54 -3.22
CA PHE A 376 -0.99 3.66 -3.85
C PHE A 376 -2.15 3.23 -2.93
N LEU A 377 -1.95 2.22 -2.07
CA LEU A 377 -2.92 1.80 -1.08
C LEU A 377 -3.16 2.87 0.00
N ASN A 378 -2.12 3.63 0.36
CA ASN A 378 -2.23 4.75 1.29
C ASN A 378 -2.99 5.95 0.70
N GLU A 379 -2.79 6.32 -0.57
CA GLU A 379 -3.63 7.34 -1.21
C GLU A 379 -5.04 6.82 -1.48
N TYR A 380 -5.23 5.55 -1.88
CA TYR A 380 -6.55 4.94 -2.00
C TYR A 380 -7.34 4.99 -0.68
N SER A 381 -6.63 4.87 0.46
CA SER A 381 -7.20 5.03 1.80
C SER A 381 -7.54 6.48 2.14
N ASP A 382 -6.71 7.46 1.73
CA ASP A 382 -7.07 8.89 1.76
C ASP A 382 -8.31 9.16 0.90
N MET A 383 -8.42 8.56 -0.30
CA MET A 383 -9.58 8.69 -1.19
C MET A 383 -10.83 8.03 -0.59
N LEU A 384 -10.72 6.90 0.10
CA LEU A 384 -11.82 6.29 0.86
C LEU A 384 -12.35 7.26 1.92
N ILE A 385 -11.48 7.89 2.73
CA ILE A 385 -11.90 8.88 3.72
C ILE A 385 -12.53 10.11 3.03
N LYS A 386 -11.81 10.73 2.09
CA LYS A 386 -12.24 11.92 1.32
C LYS A 386 -13.63 11.74 0.70
N LYS A 387 -13.89 10.57 0.06
CA LYS A 387 -15.15 10.30 -0.66
C LYS A 387 -16.28 9.75 0.21
N THR A 388 -15.98 9.17 1.38
CA THR A 388 -17.02 8.69 2.32
C THR A 388 -17.40 9.70 3.41
N ALA A 389 -16.62 10.77 3.59
CA ALA A 389 -16.96 11.92 4.42
C ALA A 389 -18.39 12.45 4.16
N GLY A 390 -19.01 13.06 5.17
CA GLY A 390 -20.39 13.58 5.12
C GLY A 390 -21.51 12.54 5.01
N HIS A 391 -21.22 11.29 4.63
CA HIS A 391 -22.22 10.22 4.59
C HIS A 391 -22.57 9.73 6.00
N ALA A 392 -23.67 8.97 6.12
CA ALA A 392 -24.07 8.38 7.39
C ALA A 392 -23.00 7.45 7.98
N CYS A 393 -22.27 6.75 7.12
CA CYS A 393 -21.14 5.88 7.45
C CYS A 393 -19.89 6.30 6.66
N PRO A 394 -19.11 7.26 7.17
CA PRO A 394 -17.78 7.52 6.65
C PRO A 394 -16.84 6.38 7.08
N VAL A 395 -15.82 6.12 6.28
CA VAL A 395 -14.62 5.42 6.71
C VAL A 395 -13.71 6.48 7.31
N THR A 396 -13.35 6.35 8.60
CA THR A 396 -12.50 7.33 9.28
C THR A 396 -11.02 6.92 9.26
N GLU A 397 -10.13 7.85 9.62
CA GLU A 397 -8.69 7.54 9.75
C GLU A 397 -8.42 6.44 10.79
N GLU A 398 -9.19 6.38 11.87
CA GLU A 398 -9.08 5.31 12.85
C GLU A 398 -9.49 3.94 12.29
N ASP A 399 -10.47 3.92 11.40
CA ASP A 399 -10.94 2.70 10.75
C ASP A 399 -9.89 2.20 9.76
N ILE A 400 -9.31 3.10 8.95
CA ILE A 400 -8.17 2.78 8.07
C ILE A 400 -6.98 2.25 8.89
N LYS A 401 -6.60 2.91 9.99
CA LYS A 401 -5.50 2.45 10.85
C LYS A 401 -5.71 1.03 11.35
N LYS A 402 -6.89 0.74 11.92
CA LYS A 402 -7.26 -0.61 12.38
C LYS A 402 -7.25 -1.64 11.23
N MET A 403 -7.65 -1.25 10.01
CA MET A 403 -7.54 -2.13 8.84
C MET A 403 -6.08 -2.44 8.48
N PHE A 404 -5.17 -1.47 8.50
CA PHE A 404 -3.74 -1.73 8.25
C PHE A 404 -3.11 -2.56 9.39
N GLU A 405 -3.34 -2.16 10.65
CA GLU A 405 -2.83 -2.84 11.85
C GLU A 405 -3.21 -4.33 11.87
N GLU A 406 -4.47 -4.65 11.61
CA GLU A 406 -4.98 -6.02 11.66
C GLU A 406 -4.69 -6.81 10.37
N GLY A 407 -4.69 -6.16 9.21
CA GLY A 407 -4.25 -6.77 7.95
C GLY A 407 -2.77 -7.16 7.99
N ASN A 408 -1.94 -6.38 8.68
CA ASN A 408 -0.53 -6.69 8.89
C ASN A 408 -0.29 -7.88 9.83
N LYS A 409 -1.24 -8.24 10.70
CA LYS A 409 -1.19 -9.52 11.45
C LYS A 409 -1.32 -10.76 10.55
N GLN A 410 -1.61 -10.59 9.26
CA GLN A 410 -1.60 -11.67 8.27
C GLN A 410 -0.32 -11.70 7.43
N ILE A 411 0.69 -10.86 7.72
CA ILE A 411 1.90 -10.73 6.88
C ILE A 411 2.60 -12.07 6.67
N ASP A 412 2.81 -12.86 7.72
CA ASP A 412 3.52 -14.16 7.64
C ASP A 412 2.71 -15.22 6.87
N LYS A 413 1.38 -15.09 6.86
CA LYS A 413 0.46 -15.96 6.12
C LYS A 413 0.33 -15.57 4.64
N TRP A 414 0.46 -14.29 4.33
CA TRP A 414 0.33 -13.76 2.96
C TRP A 414 1.69 -13.65 2.24
N CYS A 415 2.82 -13.56 2.97
CA CYS A 415 4.17 -13.51 2.41
C CYS A 415 4.58 -14.85 1.79
N GLN A 416 4.62 -14.93 0.45
CA GLN A 416 4.99 -16.18 -0.25
C GLN A 416 6.50 -16.48 -0.21
N GLU A 417 7.33 -15.49 0.11
CA GLU A 417 8.79 -15.61 0.22
C GLU A 417 9.25 -16.09 1.61
N GLY A 418 8.31 -16.39 2.52
CA GLY A 418 8.60 -16.83 3.88
C GLY A 418 8.80 -15.72 4.90
N GLU A 419 8.85 -16.12 6.17
CA GLU A 419 8.91 -15.24 7.34
C GLU A 419 10.09 -14.26 7.26
N GLY A 420 9.85 -12.98 7.58
CA GLY A 420 10.86 -11.92 7.54
C GLY A 420 11.26 -11.39 6.14
N ASN A 421 10.84 -12.02 5.03
CA ASN A 421 11.21 -11.57 3.67
C ASN A 421 10.28 -10.51 3.06
N CYS A 422 9.13 -10.23 3.68
CA CYS A 422 8.19 -9.16 3.28
C CYS A 422 8.29 -7.94 4.19
N VAL A 423 8.22 -6.74 3.62
CA VAL A 423 8.30 -5.48 4.38
C VAL A 423 6.92 -4.93 4.69
N GLU A 424 6.63 -4.67 5.95
CA GLU A 424 5.31 -4.26 6.44
C GLU A 424 4.80 -2.97 5.78
N CYS A 425 3.63 -3.02 5.12
CA CYS A 425 2.96 -1.84 4.59
C CYS A 425 2.16 -1.14 5.69
N LYS A 426 2.60 0.05 6.12
CA LYS A 426 1.97 0.80 7.21
C LYS A 426 1.00 1.86 6.69
N ARG A 427 0.07 2.25 7.57
CA ARG A 427 -0.73 3.45 7.36
C ARG A 427 0.12 4.69 7.63
N GLU A 428 0.71 5.22 6.58
CA GLU A 428 1.57 6.41 6.59
C GLU A 428 0.86 7.53 5.78
N LYS A 429 1.03 8.80 6.19
CA LYS A 429 0.40 9.98 5.53
C LYS A 429 1.41 11.02 5.09
N ASP A 430 2.50 11.07 5.81
CA ASP A 430 3.69 11.87 5.57
C ASP A 430 4.43 11.48 4.28
N TYR A 431 4.02 10.42 3.57
CA TYR A 431 4.56 10.10 2.24
C TYR A 431 4.42 11.25 1.22
N LYS A 432 3.41 12.10 1.42
CA LYS A 432 3.15 13.32 0.64
C LYS A 432 4.30 14.34 0.74
N ASN A 433 5.05 14.27 1.85
CA ASN A 433 6.20 15.10 2.15
C ASN A 433 7.55 14.42 1.86
N CYS A 434 7.57 13.15 1.39
CA CYS A 434 8.84 12.56 0.95
C CYS A 434 9.44 13.41 -0.16
N LYS A 435 10.76 13.41 -0.25
CA LYS A 435 11.48 13.79 -1.47
C LYS A 435 12.22 12.55 -1.96
N LEU A 436 12.50 12.50 -3.25
CA LEU A 436 13.33 11.47 -3.86
C LEU A 436 14.57 12.15 -4.44
N ASP A 437 15.69 12.06 -3.73
CA ASP A 437 16.98 12.52 -4.24
C ASP A 437 17.89 11.35 -4.57
N VAL A 438 17.60 10.76 -5.74
CA VAL A 438 18.46 9.76 -6.36
C VAL A 438 19.81 10.39 -6.74
N ASP A 439 20.88 9.60 -6.87
CA ASP A 439 22.14 10.04 -7.49
C ASP A 439 21.94 10.54 -8.94
N THR A 440 22.50 11.70 -9.31
CA THR A 440 22.52 12.18 -10.72
C THR A 440 23.31 11.24 -11.64
N SER A 441 24.28 10.51 -11.08
CA SER A 441 25.02 9.46 -11.79
C SER A 441 24.11 8.37 -12.37
N LEU A 442 22.93 8.11 -11.78
CA LEU A 442 22.03 7.02 -12.16
C LEU A 442 20.92 7.40 -13.17
N ARG A 443 20.67 8.70 -13.42
CA ARG A 443 19.58 9.17 -14.31
C ARG A 443 20.02 10.16 -15.38
N ASN A 444 19.15 10.39 -16.37
CA ASN A 444 19.26 11.49 -17.33
C ASN A 444 18.74 12.80 -16.72
N GLU A 445 19.28 13.94 -17.16
CA GLU A 445 18.86 15.29 -16.75
C GLU A 445 17.96 15.94 -17.81
N ASN A 446 16.70 15.46 -17.87
CA ASN A 446 15.65 16.00 -18.73
C ASN A 446 14.79 17.00 -17.93
N GLU A 447 15.04 18.30 -18.09
CA GLU A 447 14.40 19.40 -17.33
C GLU A 447 12.87 19.25 -17.18
N LYS A 448 12.18 18.85 -18.27
CA LYS A 448 10.72 18.66 -18.27
C LYS A 448 10.24 17.58 -17.30
N CYS A 449 11.05 16.55 -17.08
CA CYS A 449 10.77 15.46 -16.15
C CYS A 449 11.21 15.77 -14.71
N TYR A 450 12.01 16.82 -14.48
CA TYR A 450 12.51 17.18 -13.16
C TYR A 450 11.54 18.08 -12.40
N LYS A 451 10.69 18.81 -13.13
CA LYS A 451 9.66 19.68 -12.54
C LYS A 451 8.65 18.86 -11.72
N ASN A 452 8.69 19.03 -10.40
CA ASN A 452 7.94 18.27 -9.39
C ASN A 452 8.37 16.79 -9.23
N LYS A 453 9.59 16.37 -9.65
CA LYS A 453 10.04 14.94 -9.58
C LYS A 453 9.82 14.26 -8.22
N ASP A 454 9.93 15.06 -7.17
CA ASP A 454 9.98 14.73 -5.75
C ASP A 454 8.71 15.18 -5.01
N ASN A 455 7.71 15.74 -5.69
CA ASN A 455 6.41 16.02 -5.10
C ASN A 455 5.50 14.80 -5.26
N ILE A 456 5.63 13.84 -4.33
CA ILE A 456 4.94 12.55 -4.40
C ILE A 456 3.43 12.69 -4.41
N GLU A 457 2.87 13.65 -3.66
CA GLU A 457 1.43 13.90 -3.68
C GLU A 457 0.93 14.22 -5.10
N LYS A 458 1.53 15.20 -5.78
CA LYS A 458 1.08 15.59 -7.14
C LYS A 458 1.25 14.50 -8.17
N GLU A 459 2.35 13.76 -8.17
CA GLU A 459 2.56 12.68 -9.16
C GLU A 459 1.65 11.48 -8.88
N VAL A 460 1.34 11.15 -7.62
CA VAL A 460 0.36 10.11 -7.28
C VAL A 460 -1.08 10.54 -7.60
N GLU A 461 -1.51 11.75 -7.23
CA GLU A 461 -2.84 12.29 -7.59
C GLU A 461 -3.05 12.34 -9.12
N LYS A 462 -1.99 12.73 -9.85
CA LYS A 462 -1.95 12.70 -11.31
C LYS A 462 -2.10 11.28 -11.87
N MET A 463 -1.51 10.24 -11.26
CA MET A 463 -1.69 8.86 -11.73
C MET A 463 -3.10 8.33 -11.57
N PHE A 464 -3.77 8.60 -10.45
CA PHE A 464 -5.19 8.28 -10.31
C PHE A 464 -6.02 9.05 -11.34
N THR A 465 -5.71 10.32 -11.58
CA THR A 465 -6.39 11.20 -12.54
C THR A 465 -6.17 10.81 -14.02
N GLU A 466 -4.98 10.33 -14.39
CA GLU A 466 -4.67 9.81 -15.73
C GLU A 466 -5.23 8.39 -15.91
N GLY A 467 -5.15 7.55 -14.89
CA GLY A 467 -5.67 6.18 -14.90
C GLY A 467 -7.19 6.07 -14.94
N GLU A 468 -7.93 6.99 -14.31
CA GLU A 468 -9.40 7.07 -14.42
C GLU A 468 -9.87 7.44 -15.85
N LYS A 469 -9.02 8.15 -16.61
CA LYS A 469 -9.29 8.56 -18.00
C LYS A 469 -8.89 7.49 -19.00
N ASP A 470 -7.78 6.78 -18.77
CA ASP A 470 -7.28 5.69 -19.62
C ASP A 470 -8.06 4.38 -19.41
N LYS A 471 -9.37 4.41 -19.68
CA LYS A 471 -10.27 3.26 -19.56
C LYS A 471 -9.94 2.12 -20.54
N THR A 472 -9.15 2.41 -21.59
CA THR A 472 -8.74 1.42 -22.59
C THR A 472 -7.57 0.56 -22.09
N ASN A 473 -6.49 1.17 -21.61
CA ASN A 473 -5.29 0.43 -21.21
C ASN A 473 -5.26 0.09 -19.71
N ARG A 474 -5.98 0.87 -18.87
CA ARG A 474 -5.93 0.78 -17.41
C ARG A 474 -7.32 0.72 -16.71
N PRO A 475 -8.32 -0.02 -17.23
CA PRO A 475 -9.69 -0.05 -16.68
C PRO A 475 -9.79 -0.48 -15.21
N GLN A 476 -8.79 -1.16 -14.66
CA GLN A 476 -8.72 -1.54 -13.25
C GLN A 476 -8.68 -0.33 -12.32
N ILE A 477 -7.99 0.76 -12.71
CA ILE A 477 -7.91 1.99 -11.90
C ILE A 477 -9.28 2.66 -11.83
N GLU A 478 -9.96 2.76 -12.96
CA GLU A 478 -11.33 3.27 -13.06
C GLU A 478 -12.32 2.44 -12.22
N LYS A 479 -12.25 1.11 -12.30
CA LYS A 479 -13.08 0.20 -11.48
C LYS A 479 -12.85 0.44 -9.99
N ALA A 480 -11.59 0.53 -9.54
CA ALA A 480 -11.27 0.76 -8.14
C ALA A 480 -11.74 2.14 -7.63
N LEU A 481 -11.70 3.18 -8.48
CA LEU A 481 -12.21 4.52 -8.13
C LEU A 481 -13.75 4.59 -8.14
N THR A 482 -14.39 3.93 -9.10
CA THR A 482 -15.85 3.75 -9.17
C THR A 482 -16.38 2.91 -8.01
N ALA A 483 -15.60 1.94 -7.51
CA ALA A 483 -15.91 1.18 -6.30
C ALA A 483 -15.97 2.08 -5.04
N ILE A 484 -15.08 3.08 -4.91
CA ILE A 484 -15.22 4.10 -3.84
C ILE A 484 -16.48 4.95 -4.08
N ASN A 485 -16.69 5.44 -5.32
CA ASN A 485 -17.84 6.29 -5.69
C ASN A 485 -19.21 5.61 -5.53
N THR A 486 -19.23 4.30 -5.25
CA THR A 486 -20.44 3.49 -5.04
C THR A 486 -20.50 2.84 -3.66
N ILE A 487 -19.46 2.97 -2.83
CA ILE A 487 -19.31 2.23 -1.56
C ILE A 487 -20.44 2.54 -0.55
N ASN A 488 -20.91 3.80 -0.55
CA ASN A 488 -21.98 4.32 0.32
C ASN A 488 -23.37 4.38 -0.35
N LYS A 489 -23.50 3.92 -1.59
CA LYS A 489 -24.81 3.78 -2.22
C LYS A 489 -25.47 2.53 -1.67
N ASP A 490 -26.79 2.60 -1.51
CA ASP A 490 -27.65 1.47 -1.12
C ASP A 490 -27.37 0.85 0.27
N ILE A 491 -26.89 1.65 1.23
CA ILE A 491 -26.85 1.24 2.66
C ILE A 491 -28.29 1.16 3.21
N PRO A 492 -28.76 0.01 3.72
CA PRO A 492 -30.07 -0.11 4.37
C PRO A 492 -30.21 0.84 5.55
N LEU A 493 -31.40 1.37 5.79
CA LEU A 493 -31.66 2.35 6.85
C LEU A 493 -31.30 1.76 8.22
N CYS A 494 -31.55 0.47 8.46
CA CYS A 494 -31.14 -0.18 9.70
C CYS A 494 -29.63 -0.10 9.95
N ASN A 495 -28.80 -0.38 8.94
CA ASN A 495 -27.34 -0.30 9.06
C ASN A 495 -26.87 1.14 9.23
N ARG A 496 -27.50 2.08 8.51
CA ARG A 496 -27.32 3.53 8.68
C ARG A 496 -27.65 3.97 10.11
N VAL A 497 -28.69 3.43 10.74
CA VAL A 497 -29.05 3.72 12.14
C VAL A 497 -28.05 3.13 13.12
N LYS A 498 -27.68 1.84 12.99
CA LYS A 498 -26.65 1.21 13.85
C LYS A 498 -25.39 2.08 13.88
N CYS A 499 -24.87 2.39 12.70
CA CYS A 499 -23.72 3.23 12.45
C CYS A 499 -23.83 4.64 13.08
N ILE A 500 -24.99 5.31 12.96
CA ILE A 500 -25.25 6.61 13.58
C ILE A 500 -25.32 6.53 15.11
N TYR A 501 -25.89 5.48 15.70
CA TYR A 501 -25.89 5.28 17.15
C TYR A 501 -24.46 5.13 17.71
N TYR A 502 -23.60 4.36 17.04
CA TYR A 502 -22.21 4.24 17.48
C TYR A 502 -21.45 5.57 17.38
N ARG A 503 -21.63 6.34 16.28
CA ARG A 503 -21.11 7.71 16.17
C ARG A 503 -21.64 8.65 17.26
N TRP A 504 -22.92 8.60 17.58
CA TRP A 504 -23.52 9.34 18.70
C TRP A 504 -22.82 9.01 20.03
N GLY A 505 -22.57 7.72 20.28
CA GLY A 505 -21.93 7.22 21.50
C GLY A 505 -20.44 7.57 21.59
N GLU A 506 -19.67 7.43 20.50
CA GLU A 506 -18.27 7.86 20.41
C GLU A 506 -18.13 9.36 20.73
N ASN A 507 -18.95 10.20 20.10
CA ASN A 507 -18.91 11.64 20.30
C ASN A 507 -19.23 12.09 21.73
N ARG A 508 -19.99 11.28 22.48
CA ARG A 508 -20.45 11.59 23.85
C ARG A 508 -19.66 10.84 24.94
N LYS A 509 -18.56 10.15 24.60
CA LYS A 509 -17.71 9.48 25.61
C LYS A 509 -17.26 10.44 26.72
N VAL A 510 -17.26 9.95 27.96
CA VAL A 510 -16.73 10.63 29.15
C VAL A 510 -15.80 9.66 29.87
N ASN A 511 -14.57 10.10 30.16
CA ASN A 511 -13.51 9.27 30.74
C ASN A 511 -13.30 7.93 29.99
N GLY A 512 -13.47 7.94 28.65
CA GLY A 512 -13.42 6.76 27.78
C GLY A 512 -14.69 5.90 27.76
N GLY A 513 -15.56 6.02 28.76
CA GLY A 513 -16.82 5.27 28.86
C GLY A 513 -17.91 5.81 27.92
N TYR A 514 -18.74 4.90 27.41
CA TYR A 514 -19.96 5.26 26.66
C TYR A 514 -21.07 5.76 27.60
N GLN A 515 -21.96 6.59 27.06
CA GLN A 515 -23.14 7.06 27.77
C GLN A 515 -24.22 5.96 27.96
N PHE A 516 -25.07 6.18 28.96
CA PHE A 516 -26.28 5.39 29.18
C PHE A 516 -27.14 5.31 27.91
N TRP A 517 -27.68 4.11 27.66
CA TRP A 517 -28.44 3.80 26.44
C TRP A 517 -29.64 4.71 26.25
N ASP A 518 -30.34 5.02 27.33
CA ASP A 518 -31.59 5.77 27.26
C ASP A 518 -31.39 7.23 26.86
N MET A 519 -30.20 7.81 27.10
CA MET A 519 -29.90 9.18 26.64
C MET A 519 -29.87 9.35 25.12
N PHE A 520 -29.77 8.26 24.36
CA PHE A 520 -29.98 8.27 22.91
C PHE A 520 -31.44 8.55 22.55
N TRP A 521 -32.37 7.94 23.29
CA TRP A 521 -33.81 8.04 23.06
C TRP A 521 -34.41 9.30 23.74
N GLU A 522 -33.98 9.57 24.97
CA GLU A 522 -34.48 10.55 25.93
C GLU A 522 -33.29 11.38 26.46
N PRO A 523 -32.96 12.55 25.87
CA PRO A 523 -33.86 13.42 25.12
C PRO A 523 -33.66 13.41 23.59
N ASP A 524 -32.56 12.84 23.07
CA ASP A 524 -32.06 13.18 21.73
C ASP A 524 -33.01 12.80 20.58
N VAL A 525 -33.51 11.55 20.52
CA VAL A 525 -34.51 11.14 19.52
C VAL A 525 -35.87 11.82 19.77
N LYS A 526 -36.30 11.95 21.03
CA LYS A 526 -37.57 12.59 21.39
C LYS A 526 -37.64 14.07 20.98
N ASN A 527 -36.53 14.79 21.06
CA ASN A 527 -36.43 16.15 20.56
C ASN A 527 -36.64 16.20 19.03
N ARG A 528 -36.15 15.20 18.27
CA ARG A 528 -36.44 15.09 16.83
C ARG A 528 -37.93 14.85 16.59
N LEU A 529 -38.55 13.94 17.36
CA LEU A 529 -39.99 13.65 17.29
C LEU A 529 -40.83 14.91 17.56
N LYS A 530 -40.48 15.67 18.60
CA LYS A 530 -41.18 16.91 18.99
C LYS A 530 -41.14 17.98 17.88
N GLU A 531 -39.97 18.20 17.29
CA GLU A 531 -39.79 19.20 16.22
C GLU A 531 -40.49 18.79 14.91
N ILE A 532 -40.35 17.53 14.46
CA ILE A 532 -41.03 17.11 13.22
C ILE A 532 -42.55 17.07 13.39
N SER A 533 -43.05 16.71 14.58
CA SER A 533 -44.49 16.74 14.88
C SER A 533 -45.06 18.16 14.76
N GLU A 534 -44.37 19.16 15.31
CA GLU A 534 -44.75 20.57 15.18
C GLU A 534 -44.76 21.06 13.73
N LYS A 535 -43.79 20.62 12.91
CA LYS A 535 -43.74 20.98 11.48
C LYS A 535 -44.80 20.28 10.65
N ILE A 536 -45.15 19.03 10.96
CA ILE A 536 -46.27 18.30 10.35
C ILE A 536 -47.61 18.99 10.70
N ALA A 537 -47.81 19.35 11.97
CA ALA A 537 -49.05 19.95 12.47
C ALA A 537 -49.21 21.45 12.14
N ALA A 538 -48.21 22.09 11.53
CA ALA A 538 -48.25 23.51 11.17
C ALA A 538 -49.37 23.85 10.17
N ALA A 539 -49.86 25.10 10.21
CA ALA A 539 -50.88 25.63 9.30
C ALA A 539 -50.49 25.55 7.81
N LYS A 540 -51.44 25.81 6.89
CA LYS A 540 -51.21 25.78 5.43
C LYS A 540 -49.96 26.56 5.02
N ASP A 541 -49.22 26.04 4.05
CA ASP A 541 -48.00 26.65 3.54
C ASP A 541 -48.12 26.82 2.02
N ALA A 542 -48.18 28.08 1.57
CA ALA A 542 -48.38 28.43 0.16
C ALA A 542 -47.23 28.00 -0.76
N THR A 543 -46.08 27.60 -0.23
CA THR A 543 -44.95 27.05 -1.00
C THR A 543 -44.99 25.53 -1.14
N ILE A 544 -45.71 24.85 -0.24
CA ILE A 544 -45.85 23.38 -0.21
C ILE A 544 -47.16 22.92 -0.85
N ASP A 545 -48.29 23.62 -0.61
CA ASP A 545 -49.61 23.25 -1.14
C ASP A 545 -49.59 22.94 -2.67
N PRO A 546 -48.88 23.69 -3.55
CA PRO A 546 -48.77 23.39 -4.99
C PRO A 546 -48.06 22.06 -5.33
N LEU A 547 -47.17 21.57 -4.46
CA LEU A 547 -46.46 20.30 -4.67
C LEU A 547 -47.37 19.07 -4.47
N CYS A 548 -48.59 19.29 -3.96
CA CYS A 548 -49.54 18.27 -3.56
C CYS A 548 -50.89 18.36 -4.29
N GLU A 549 -50.98 19.08 -5.42
CA GLU A 549 -52.24 19.20 -6.17
C GLU A 549 -52.61 17.95 -6.99
N SER A 550 -51.60 17.25 -7.53
CA SER A 550 -51.78 16.07 -8.39
C SER A 550 -50.61 15.08 -8.29
N THR A 551 -50.77 13.86 -8.83
CA THR A 551 -49.76 12.80 -8.79
C THR A 551 -49.41 12.20 -10.15
N GLY A 552 -48.12 11.84 -10.29
CA GLY A 552 -47.57 11.12 -11.44
C GLY A 552 -47.50 11.92 -12.73
N GLU A 553 -46.92 11.32 -13.78
CA GLU A 553 -46.79 11.92 -15.13
C GLU A 553 -48.14 12.18 -15.82
N LYS A 554 -49.23 11.60 -15.28
CA LYS A 554 -50.60 11.76 -15.78
C LYS A 554 -51.39 12.87 -15.07
N ASN A 555 -50.74 13.70 -14.23
CA ASN A 555 -51.32 14.84 -13.50
C ASN A 555 -52.70 14.53 -12.88
N THR A 556 -52.86 13.35 -12.25
CA THR A 556 -54.14 12.94 -11.69
C THR A 556 -54.43 13.74 -10.42
N PRO A 557 -55.54 14.53 -10.34
CA PRO A 557 -55.81 15.38 -9.18
C PRO A 557 -56.01 14.56 -7.90
N LEU A 558 -55.45 15.05 -6.78
CA LEU A 558 -55.68 14.43 -5.47
C LEU A 558 -57.00 14.90 -4.85
N ARG A 559 -57.67 14.02 -4.10
CA ARG A 559 -58.77 14.40 -3.19
C ARG A 559 -58.22 15.19 -2.00
N GLU A 560 -59.04 16.02 -1.35
CA GLU A 560 -58.59 16.95 -0.29
C GLU A 560 -57.90 16.25 0.89
N GLU A 561 -58.30 15.02 1.22
CA GLU A 561 -57.66 14.19 2.25
C GLU A 561 -56.25 13.77 1.80
N GLN A 562 -56.13 13.34 0.53
CA GLN A 562 -54.86 12.96 -0.09
C GLN A 562 -53.91 14.17 -0.25
N LYS A 563 -54.43 15.37 -0.56
CA LYS A 563 -53.67 16.62 -0.57
C LYS A 563 -53.10 16.93 0.82
N LYS A 564 -53.91 16.83 1.88
CA LYS A 564 -53.47 17.04 3.28
C LYS A 564 -52.41 16.02 3.69
N ALA A 565 -52.62 14.74 3.39
CA ALA A 565 -51.65 13.68 3.70
C ALA A 565 -50.31 13.91 2.97
N CYS A 566 -50.36 14.33 1.71
CA CYS A 566 -49.17 14.76 0.97
C CYS A 566 -48.50 15.97 1.64
N THR A 567 -49.27 17.00 2.00
CA THR A 567 -48.76 18.23 2.64
C THR A 567 -48.04 17.94 3.95
N TYR A 568 -48.55 17.02 4.77
CA TYR A 568 -47.90 16.56 6.00
C TYR A 568 -46.55 15.88 5.73
N ILE A 569 -46.50 14.96 4.75
CA ILE A 569 -45.24 14.28 4.36
C ILE A 569 -44.22 15.27 3.82
N VAL A 570 -44.65 16.19 2.95
CA VAL A 570 -43.77 17.18 2.32
C VAL A 570 -43.25 18.22 3.33
N LYS A 571 -44.06 18.64 4.31
CA LYS A 571 -43.60 19.44 5.47
C LYS A 571 -42.54 18.72 6.31
N GLY A 572 -42.71 17.42 6.52
CA GLY A 572 -41.70 16.60 7.19
C GLY A 572 -40.37 16.57 6.43
N LEU A 573 -40.42 16.37 5.10
CA LEU A 573 -39.24 16.42 4.23
C LEU A 573 -38.59 17.81 4.21
N GLU A 574 -39.38 18.87 4.16
CA GLU A 574 -38.87 20.25 4.23
C GLU A 574 -38.09 20.48 5.53
N HIS A 575 -38.70 20.13 6.67
CA HIS A 575 -38.03 20.21 7.97
C HIS A 575 -36.71 19.43 8.00
N ILE A 576 -36.71 18.18 7.52
CA ILE A 576 -35.51 17.32 7.45
C ILE A 576 -34.38 18.01 6.66
N TYR A 577 -34.66 18.59 5.50
CA TYR A 577 -33.62 19.20 4.67
C TYR A 577 -33.16 20.56 5.20
N LYS A 578 -34.06 21.33 5.83
CA LYS A 578 -33.74 22.60 6.51
C LYS A 578 -33.06 22.44 7.89
N ILE A 579 -32.70 21.23 8.34
CA ILE A 579 -31.82 21.07 9.52
C ILE A 579 -30.41 21.52 9.13
N GLU A 580 -29.84 22.46 9.90
CA GLU A 580 -28.51 23.05 9.71
C GLU A 580 -27.44 22.42 10.62
N LYS A 581 -26.16 22.58 10.26
CA LYS A 581 -25.01 22.14 11.04
C LYS A 581 -24.83 23.06 12.24
N GLY A 582 -24.79 22.49 13.45
CA GLY A 582 -24.45 23.26 14.65
C GLY A 582 -23.04 23.85 14.58
N ASN A 583 -22.84 25.05 15.12
CA ASN A 583 -21.51 25.64 15.22
C ASN A 583 -20.67 24.97 16.32
N VAL A 584 -19.34 24.97 16.13
CA VAL A 584 -18.38 24.63 17.20
C VAL A 584 -18.39 25.76 18.24
N THR A 585 -18.54 25.40 19.51
CA THR A 585 -18.58 26.33 20.64
C THR A 585 -17.32 26.21 21.49
N GLN A 586 -17.04 27.24 22.31
CA GLN A 586 -15.91 27.19 23.23
C GLN A 586 -16.01 26.02 24.24
N GLN A 587 -17.22 25.56 24.58
CA GLN A 587 -17.42 24.40 25.45
C GLN A 587 -17.06 23.08 24.77
N ASP A 588 -17.24 22.96 23.45
CA ASP A 588 -16.75 21.79 22.71
C ASP A 588 -15.21 21.74 22.75
N LEU A 589 -14.55 22.89 22.57
CA LEU A 589 -13.08 23.03 22.56
C LEU A 589 -12.42 22.84 23.93
N VAL A 590 -13.18 22.91 25.03
CA VAL A 590 -12.71 22.51 26.37
C VAL A 590 -12.69 20.97 26.51
N ARG A 591 -13.51 20.25 25.75
CA ARG A 591 -13.68 18.79 25.82
C ARG A 591 -12.92 18.03 24.73
N LYS A 592 -12.60 18.68 23.61
CA LYS A 592 -12.15 18.07 22.35
C LYS A 592 -11.23 19.00 21.56
N SER A 593 -10.42 18.42 20.66
CA SER A 593 -9.74 19.20 19.62
C SER A 593 -10.73 19.82 18.62
N GLN A 594 -10.28 20.84 17.88
CA GLN A 594 -11.05 21.51 16.82
C GLN A 594 -11.65 20.51 15.82
N ASP A 595 -10.87 19.52 15.39
CA ASP A 595 -11.31 18.55 14.37
C ASP A 595 -12.33 17.55 14.93
N GLU A 596 -12.20 17.13 16.19
CA GLU A 596 -13.17 16.26 16.87
C GLU A 596 -14.49 17.00 17.14
N ALA A 597 -14.41 18.27 17.54
CA ALA A 597 -15.59 19.12 17.70
C ALA A 597 -16.28 19.37 16.36
N GLN A 598 -15.52 19.63 15.28
CA GLN A 598 -16.08 19.81 13.93
C GLN A 598 -16.75 18.53 13.42
N ARG A 599 -16.12 17.36 13.60
CA ARG A 599 -16.74 16.05 13.33
C ARG A 599 -18.05 15.88 14.10
N GLU A 600 -18.06 16.13 15.41
CA GLU A 600 -19.27 15.99 16.23
C GLU A 600 -20.48 16.80 15.72
N LYS A 601 -20.27 18.00 15.16
CA LYS A 601 -21.38 18.77 14.58
C LYS A 601 -21.92 18.17 13.29
N GLU A 602 -21.06 17.57 12.47
CA GLU A 602 -21.44 16.84 11.24
C GLU A 602 -22.16 15.53 11.58
N ASP A 603 -21.63 14.76 12.55
CA ASP A 603 -22.24 13.56 13.11
C ASP A 603 -23.65 13.83 13.67
N ASN A 604 -23.81 14.92 14.43
CA ASN A 604 -25.12 15.31 14.98
C ASN A 604 -26.09 15.77 13.88
N LEU A 605 -25.64 16.50 12.85
CA LEU A 605 -26.48 16.84 11.68
C LEU A 605 -27.01 15.59 10.96
N ILE A 606 -26.10 14.62 10.73
CA ILE A 606 -26.42 13.33 10.10
C ILE A 606 -27.42 12.54 10.95
N PHE A 607 -27.22 12.51 12.28
CA PHE A 607 -28.15 11.92 13.24
C PHE A 607 -29.53 12.58 13.15
N HIS A 608 -29.61 13.91 13.24
CA HIS A 608 -30.86 14.66 13.19
C HIS A 608 -31.63 14.41 11.88
N ARG A 609 -30.99 14.60 10.72
CA ARG A 609 -31.62 14.39 9.40
C ARG A 609 -32.09 12.93 9.22
N THR A 610 -31.35 11.96 9.76
CA THR A 610 -31.73 10.54 9.67
C THR A 610 -32.90 10.19 10.58
N PHE A 611 -32.86 10.57 11.86
CA PHE A 611 -33.93 10.20 12.79
C PHE A 611 -35.25 10.90 12.47
N SER A 612 -35.22 12.18 12.05
CA SER A 612 -36.41 12.85 11.52
C SER A 612 -36.99 12.15 10.28
N CYS A 613 -36.16 11.55 9.41
CA CYS A 613 -36.62 10.73 8.28
C CYS A 613 -37.28 9.39 8.69
N ILE A 614 -36.80 8.77 9.78
CA ILE A 614 -37.41 7.55 10.36
C ILE A 614 -38.78 7.90 10.95
N LEU A 615 -38.84 8.96 11.75
CA LEU A 615 -40.07 9.49 12.35
C LEU A 615 -41.11 9.85 11.27
N LEU A 616 -40.69 10.42 10.14
CA LEU A 616 -41.57 10.68 9.01
C LEU A 616 -42.12 9.41 8.34
N ASN A 617 -41.30 8.35 8.22
CA ASN A 617 -41.76 7.06 7.72
C ASN A 617 -42.78 6.41 8.67
N ILE A 618 -42.62 6.59 9.98
CA ILE A 618 -43.59 6.12 10.98
C ILE A 618 -44.89 6.93 10.89
N PHE A 619 -44.84 8.26 10.78
CA PHE A 619 -46.04 9.06 10.53
C PHE A 619 -46.74 8.72 9.20
N ALA A 620 -45.99 8.29 8.18
CA ALA A 620 -46.55 7.76 6.94
C ALA A 620 -47.22 6.39 7.13
N ASP A 621 -46.63 5.50 7.93
CA ASP A 621 -47.23 4.22 8.31
C ASP A 621 -48.51 4.39 9.16
N GLU A 622 -48.55 5.39 10.04
CA GLU A 622 -49.75 5.79 10.80
C GLU A 622 -50.84 6.39 9.87
N LEU A 623 -50.43 7.18 8.86
CA LEU A 623 -51.31 7.68 7.79
C LEU A 623 -51.85 6.57 6.87
N GLU A 624 -51.20 5.41 6.80
CA GLU A 624 -51.71 4.25 6.07
C GLU A 624 -52.63 3.39 6.96
N GLN A 625 -52.20 3.08 8.18
CA GLN A 625 -52.87 2.12 9.06
C GLN A 625 -54.16 2.65 9.70
N LYS A 626 -54.25 3.96 10.00
CA LYS A 626 -55.42 4.55 10.69
C LYS A 626 -56.46 5.17 9.74
N ASN A 627 -56.22 5.17 8.44
CA ASN A 627 -56.93 6.03 7.48
C ASN A 627 -57.21 5.29 6.16
N ASN A 628 -58.38 4.66 6.04
CA ASN A 628 -58.78 3.88 4.86
C ASN A 628 -58.92 4.68 3.55
N CYS A 629 -58.81 6.02 3.58
CA CYS A 629 -58.86 6.88 2.40
C CYS A 629 -57.46 7.23 1.82
N ILE A 630 -56.38 6.90 2.52
CA ILE A 630 -54.99 7.09 2.09
C ILE A 630 -54.37 5.75 1.69
N THR A 631 -53.43 5.77 0.76
CA THR A 631 -52.80 4.57 0.19
C THR A 631 -51.29 4.78 0.00
N GLU A 632 -50.50 3.70 0.07
CA GLU A 632 -49.05 3.75 -0.16
C GLU A 632 -48.62 4.44 -1.48
N PRO A 633 -49.35 4.34 -2.62
CA PRO A 633 -49.08 5.17 -3.79
C PRO A 633 -49.21 6.68 -3.54
N THR A 634 -50.18 7.13 -2.72
CA THR A 634 -50.30 8.54 -2.33
C THR A 634 -49.08 8.97 -1.49
N ILE A 635 -48.68 8.12 -0.54
CA ILE A 635 -47.51 8.33 0.33
C ILE A 635 -46.22 8.42 -0.49
N LYS A 636 -45.96 7.43 -1.37
CA LYS A 636 -44.78 7.42 -2.25
C LYS A 636 -44.69 8.67 -3.14
N ASN A 637 -45.80 9.07 -3.76
CA ASN A 637 -45.84 10.29 -4.56
C ASN A 637 -45.52 11.55 -3.73
N ALA A 638 -46.02 11.65 -2.49
CA ALA A 638 -45.69 12.76 -1.60
C ALA A 638 -44.20 12.77 -1.19
N PHE A 639 -43.62 11.60 -0.92
CA PHE A 639 -42.18 11.49 -0.70
C PHE A 639 -41.39 11.95 -1.92
N ASP A 640 -41.74 11.52 -3.14
CA ASP A 640 -41.02 11.97 -4.35
C ASP A 640 -41.28 13.45 -4.69
N ALA A 641 -42.45 14.01 -4.37
CA ALA A 641 -42.73 15.44 -4.51
C ALA A 641 -41.80 16.30 -3.64
N GLY A 642 -41.73 16.02 -2.34
CA GLY A 642 -40.81 16.73 -1.43
C GLY A 642 -39.33 16.46 -1.74
N ASN A 643 -39.00 15.26 -2.23
CA ASN A 643 -37.62 14.93 -2.59
C ASN A 643 -37.13 15.65 -3.87
N LYS A 644 -38.01 16.06 -4.79
CA LYS A 644 -37.65 16.96 -5.91
C LYS A 644 -37.13 18.32 -5.41
N LYS A 645 -37.59 18.77 -4.24
CA LYS A 645 -37.17 20.02 -3.59
C LYS A 645 -35.94 19.89 -2.69
N MET A 646 -35.36 18.69 -2.55
CA MET A 646 -34.16 18.46 -1.72
C MET A 646 -32.99 19.40 -2.04
N GLY A 647 -32.76 19.73 -3.33
CA GLY A 647 -31.70 20.64 -3.76
C GLY A 647 -31.92 22.11 -3.44
N GLU A 648 -33.15 22.49 -3.09
CA GLU A 648 -33.59 23.84 -2.71
C GLU A 648 -33.64 23.99 -1.19
N TRP A 649 -34.18 22.99 -0.48
CA TRP A 649 -34.34 23.02 0.98
C TRP A 649 -33.10 22.60 1.76
N CYS A 650 -32.15 21.88 1.14
CA CYS A 650 -30.88 21.54 1.77
C CYS A 650 -29.91 22.72 1.72
N VAL A 651 -30.16 23.71 2.57
CA VAL A 651 -29.34 24.92 2.74
C VAL A 651 -27.89 24.56 3.10
N ASP A 652 -27.72 23.59 3.99
CA ASP A 652 -26.42 23.19 4.50
C ASP A 652 -25.85 21.99 3.73
N LYS A 653 -25.05 22.29 2.70
CA LYS A 653 -24.39 21.34 1.78
C LYS A 653 -23.08 20.78 2.34
N VAL A 654 -23.08 20.37 3.62
CA VAL A 654 -21.92 19.74 4.29
C VAL A 654 -21.40 18.59 3.43
N ASN A 655 -20.16 18.72 2.94
CA ASN A 655 -19.48 17.77 2.06
C ASN A 655 -20.29 17.37 0.79
N GLY A 656 -21.13 18.29 0.30
CA GLY A 656 -21.67 18.29 -1.07
C GLY A 656 -23.00 17.56 -1.32
N ASN A 657 -23.52 16.74 -0.40
CA ASN A 657 -24.74 15.97 -0.63
C ASN A 657 -25.73 15.97 0.55
N CYS A 658 -27.00 16.29 0.27
CA CYS A 658 -28.09 15.85 1.14
C CYS A 658 -28.44 14.40 0.82
N VAL A 659 -28.65 13.58 1.85
CA VAL A 659 -29.07 12.18 1.68
C VAL A 659 -30.59 12.11 1.56
N LYS A 660 -31.10 11.68 0.40
CA LYS A 660 -32.55 11.54 0.15
C LYS A 660 -33.22 10.68 1.23
N CYS A 661 -34.33 11.19 1.76
CA CYS A 661 -35.23 10.48 2.65
C CYS A 661 -36.26 9.71 1.82
N TYR A 662 -36.15 8.38 1.78
CA TYR A 662 -37.03 7.51 1.01
C TYR A 662 -38.21 7.02 1.87
N ARG A 663 -39.30 6.60 1.21
CA ARG A 663 -40.36 5.79 1.82
C ARG A 663 -39.89 4.34 1.91
N ILE A 664 -39.63 3.85 3.12
CA ILE A 664 -39.02 2.54 3.41
C ILE A 664 -39.54 1.94 4.72
N ALA A 665 -39.56 0.61 4.79
CA ALA A 665 -40.11 -0.16 5.92
C ALA A 665 -39.09 -1.06 6.62
N ASP A 666 -37.81 -1.07 6.20
CA ASP A 666 -36.74 -1.89 6.79
C ASP A 666 -36.37 -1.48 8.23
N TYR A 667 -36.80 -0.30 8.67
CA TYR A 667 -36.69 0.13 10.05
C TYR A 667 -37.56 -0.71 11.02
N LYS A 668 -38.63 -1.35 10.54
CA LYS A 668 -39.65 -2.01 11.39
C LYS A 668 -39.08 -3.19 12.19
N THR A 669 -38.31 -4.05 11.52
CA THR A 669 -37.59 -5.18 12.11
C THR A 669 -36.22 -4.79 12.67
N CYS A 670 -35.79 -3.53 12.53
CA CYS A 670 -34.45 -3.11 12.90
C CYS A 670 -34.24 -3.09 14.42
N LYS A 671 -33.17 -3.75 14.87
CA LYS A 671 -32.61 -3.66 16.23
C LYS A 671 -31.28 -2.92 16.17
N ILE A 672 -31.04 -1.95 17.06
CA ILE A 672 -29.83 -1.11 17.01
C ILE A 672 -28.61 -1.82 17.63
N LYS A 673 -28.85 -2.61 18.69
CA LYS A 673 -27.90 -3.54 19.28
C LYS A 673 -28.41 -4.95 19.05
N ASP A 674 -27.50 -5.91 18.93
CA ASP A 674 -27.89 -7.31 18.75
C ASP A 674 -28.48 -7.90 20.06
N THR A 675 -28.19 -7.27 21.19
CA THR A 675 -28.82 -7.48 22.51
C THR A 675 -30.04 -6.57 22.78
N ASP A 676 -30.55 -5.82 21.79
CA ASP A 676 -31.76 -5.02 21.97
C ASP A 676 -32.98 -5.96 21.96
N THR A 677 -33.82 -5.93 22.99
CA THR A 677 -35.07 -6.69 23.01
C THR A 677 -36.04 -6.15 21.96
N ASN A 678 -36.06 -4.83 21.79
CA ASN A 678 -37.10 -4.09 21.08
C ASN A 678 -36.61 -3.61 19.71
N THR A 679 -37.50 -3.47 18.74
CA THR A 679 -37.17 -2.86 17.45
C THR A 679 -37.32 -1.33 17.49
N ILE A 680 -36.83 -0.64 16.46
CA ILE A 680 -37.10 0.79 16.26
C ILE A 680 -38.61 1.05 16.18
N GLU A 681 -39.38 0.23 15.47
CA GLU A 681 -40.85 0.37 15.42
C GLU A 681 -41.48 0.27 16.81
N TYR A 682 -41.09 -0.72 17.63
CA TYR A 682 -41.62 -0.84 19.00
C TYR A 682 -41.36 0.42 19.81
N ARG A 683 -40.08 0.83 19.91
CA ARG A 683 -39.66 2.00 20.71
C ARG A 683 -40.32 3.29 20.23
N MET A 684 -40.52 3.44 18.93
CA MET A 684 -41.17 4.62 18.36
C MET A 684 -42.70 4.59 18.52
N LYS A 685 -43.34 3.41 18.47
CA LYS A 685 -44.77 3.27 18.81
C LYS A 685 -45.03 3.60 20.27
N GLU A 686 -44.13 3.25 21.20
CA GLU A 686 -44.20 3.75 22.57
C GLU A 686 -44.04 5.28 22.68
N MET A 687 -43.15 5.89 21.88
CA MET A 687 -43.00 7.34 21.82
C MET A 687 -44.19 8.07 21.17
N LEU A 688 -45.05 7.38 20.42
CA LEU A 688 -46.28 7.93 19.82
C LEU A 688 -47.56 7.54 20.58
N ASP A 689 -47.48 6.64 21.56
CA ASP A 689 -48.60 6.26 22.42
C ASP A 689 -49.04 7.48 23.26
N PRO A 690 -50.28 7.99 23.10
CA PRO A 690 -50.74 9.19 23.80
C PRO A 690 -50.94 8.98 25.31
N THR A 691 -50.93 7.73 25.80
CA THR A 691 -50.96 7.42 27.24
C THR A 691 -49.58 7.62 27.88
N LYS A 692 -48.51 7.27 27.13
CA LYS A 692 -47.09 7.36 27.53
C LYS A 692 -46.49 8.73 27.22
N ASN A 693 -46.75 9.27 26.03
CA ASN A 693 -46.27 10.58 25.60
C ASN A 693 -47.35 11.67 25.70
N ARG A 694 -47.10 12.63 26.59
CA ARG A 694 -47.98 13.78 26.86
C ARG A 694 -47.47 15.09 26.26
N ASP A 695 -46.52 15.06 25.32
CA ASP A 695 -46.09 16.28 24.63
C ASP A 695 -47.18 16.77 23.65
N PRO A 696 -47.65 18.02 23.80
CA PRO A 696 -48.78 18.53 23.02
C PRO A 696 -48.48 18.66 21.52
N LYS A 697 -47.20 18.77 21.11
CA LYS A 697 -46.83 18.82 19.68
C LYS A 697 -47.02 17.46 19.02
N VAL A 698 -46.67 16.39 19.72
CA VAL A 698 -46.84 15.00 19.25
C VAL A 698 -48.32 14.63 19.21
N GLN A 699 -49.07 14.94 20.27
CA GLN A 699 -50.51 14.70 20.33
C GLN A 699 -51.28 15.52 19.27
N GLY A 700 -50.86 16.77 19.03
CA GLY A 700 -51.43 17.62 17.97
C GLY A 700 -51.21 17.04 16.58
N ALA A 701 -50.00 16.55 16.27
CA ALA A 701 -49.72 15.88 15.00
C ALA A 701 -50.57 14.61 14.83
N LEU A 702 -50.57 13.70 15.81
CA LEU A 702 -51.36 12.46 15.75
C LEU A 702 -52.86 12.71 15.60
N SER A 703 -53.39 13.77 16.22
CA SER A 703 -54.78 14.20 16.05
C SER A 703 -55.05 14.71 14.63
N ALA A 704 -54.12 15.47 14.05
CA ALA A 704 -54.21 15.97 12.67
C ALA A 704 -54.13 14.85 11.61
N LEU A 705 -53.46 13.72 11.92
CA LEU A 705 -53.49 12.51 11.10
C LEU A 705 -54.79 11.71 11.28
N SER A 706 -55.26 11.54 12.52
CA SER A 706 -56.42 10.69 12.83
C SER A 706 -57.77 11.29 12.39
N ASN A 707 -57.85 12.62 12.28
CA ASN A 707 -59.05 13.33 11.80
C ASN A 707 -59.09 13.49 10.27
N LEU A 708 -58.13 12.91 9.53
CA LEU A 708 -57.91 13.19 8.11
C LEU A 708 -58.97 12.57 7.17
N CYS A 709 -59.36 11.32 7.40
CA CYS A 709 -60.39 10.62 6.60
C CYS A 709 -61.82 10.74 7.16
N GLN A 710 -62.10 11.62 8.13
CA GLN A 710 -63.46 11.78 8.64
C GLN A 710 -64.37 12.47 7.60
N PRO A 711 -65.61 11.98 7.36
CA PRO A 711 -66.53 12.60 6.42
C PRO A 711 -66.93 13.99 6.93
N SER A 712 -66.71 15.02 6.11
CA SER A 712 -67.10 16.39 6.44
C SER A 712 -68.61 16.50 6.68
N GLN A 713 -69.01 17.00 7.85
CA GLN A 713 -70.41 17.31 8.12
C GLN A 713 -70.92 18.33 7.10
N GLN A 714 -72.12 18.09 6.58
CA GLN A 714 -72.59 18.73 5.36
C GLN A 714 -72.79 20.25 5.53
N ALA A 715 -72.23 21.03 4.61
CA ALA A 715 -72.67 22.40 4.40
C ALA A 715 -74.15 22.40 3.98
N ALA A 716 -74.96 23.23 4.63
CA ALA A 716 -76.41 23.25 4.41
C ALA A 716 -76.77 23.66 2.97
N LYS A 717 -77.75 22.95 2.38
CA LYS A 717 -78.27 23.25 1.03
C LYS A 717 -78.90 24.65 0.95
N PRO A 718 -78.51 25.48 -0.04
CA PRO A 718 -79.39 26.49 -0.62
C PRO A 718 -80.54 25.84 -1.43
N ALA A 719 -81.59 26.60 -1.71
CA ALA A 719 -82.80 26.12 -2.37
C ALA A 719 -82.62 25.84 -3.88
N ALA A 720 -83.57 25.11 -4.46
CA ALA A 720 -83.53 24.67 -5.86
C ALA A 720 -84.10 25.71 -6.84
N THR A 721 -83.53 25.77 -8.04
CA THR A 721 -84.08 26.47 -9.21
C THR A 721 -84.16 25.51 -10.41
N LYS A 722 -85.21 25.60 -11.23
CA LYS A 722 -85.48 24.65 -12.32
C LYS A 722 -84.51 24.84 -13.51
N PRO A 723 -84.05 23.76 -14.17
CA PRO A 723 -83.51 23.82 -15.53
C PRO A 723 -84.63 23.86 -16.58
N GLY A 724 -84.33 24.37 -17.78
CA GLY A 724 -85.23 24.37 -18.93
C GLY A 724 -84.96 23.24 -19.94
N SER A 725 -85.96 22.93 -20.76
CA SER A 725 -85.88 22.03 -21.94
C SER A 725 -84.91 22.59 -23.01
N ALA A 726 -84.37 21.86 -23.98
CA ALA A 726 -84.58 20.50 -24.52
C ALA A 726 -83.23 19.98 -25.13
N LYS A 727 -83.07 18.91 -25.93
CA LYS A 727 -83.97 18.06 -26.74
C LYS A 727 -83.29 16.70 -27.07
N ALA A 728 -84.06 15.68 -27.47
CA ALA A 728 -83.56 14.37 -27.96
C ALA A 728 -83.14 14.45 -29.48
N ALA A 729 -82.70 13.41 -30.21
CA ALA A 729 -83.08 11.98 -30.19
C ALA A 729 -82.04 11.05 -30.93
N PRO A 730 -82.33 9.80 -31.42
CA PRO A 730 -81.53 8.59 -31.11
C PRO A 730 -81.22 7.74 -32.41
N PRO A 731 -81.29 6.37 -32.53
CA PRO A 731 -81.29 5.26 -31.55
C PRO A 731 -80.44 3.97 -31.91
N ASP A 732 -80.48 3.01 -30.98
CA ASP A 732 -80.55 1.53 -31.10
C ASP A 732 -79.39 0.60 -31.58
N GLY A 733 -79.33 -0.55 -30.88
CA GLY A 733 -78.57 -1.78 -31.17
C GLY A 733 -78.66 -2.75 -29.97
N ARG A 734 -79.26 -3.96 -30.11
CA ARG A 734 -79.78 -4.79 -28.99
C ARG A 734 -79.47 -6.30 -29.08
N SER A 735 -79.07 -6.91 -27.96
CA SER A 735 -79.32 -8.30 -27.48
C SER A 735 -78.74 -8.40 -26.04
N GLU A 736 -79.31 -8.99 -24.97
CA GLU A 736 -80.17 -10.18 -24.75
C GLU A 736 -79.41 -11.53 -24.89
N THR A 737 -79.51 -12.54 -24.01
CA THR A 737 -80.21 -12.81 -22.72
C THR A 737 -79.52 -14.04 -22.04
N SER A 738 -79.11 -14.06 -20.74
CA SER A 738 -79.82 -14.31 -19.46
C SER A 738 -80.10 -15.77 -19.03
N GLN A 739 -79.70 -16.14 -17.79
CA GLN A 739 -80.10 -17.33 -16.97
C GLN A 739 -79.59 -18.74 -17.41
N GLY A 740 -79.38 -19.76 -16.55
CA GLY A 740 -79.33 -19.80 -15.06
C GLY A 740 -79.28 -21.23 -14.41
N LYS A 741 -78.61 -21.34 -13.23
CA LYS A 741 -78.69 -22.37 -12.12
C LYS A 741 -78.64 -23.91 -12.34
N SER A 742 -77.67 -24.54 -11.65
CA SER A 742 -77.72 -25.84 -10.90
C SER A 742 -76.54 -25.79 -9.88
N LEU A 743 -76.54 -26.24 -8.60
CA LEU A 743 -76.94 -27.49 -7.91
C LEU A 743 -76.07 -28.70 -8.37
N GLN A 744 -75.48 -29.55 -7.50
CA GLN A 744 -75.72 -29.83 -6.06
C GLN A 744 -74.55 -30.60 -5.37
N GLY A 745 -74.51 -30.62 -4.02
CA GLY A 745 -74.15 -31.79 -3.18
C GLY A 745 -72.66 -32.17 -2.96
N VAL A 746 -72.26 -32.99 -1.97
CA VAL A 746 -73.01 -33.86 -1.01
C VAL A 746 -72.19 -34.11 0.31
N ASP A 747 -72.85 -33.92 1.46
CA ASP A 747 -72.76 -34.52 2.82
C ASP A 747 -71.48 -34.60 3.72
N ASP A 748 -71.75 -34.90 5.01
CA ASP A 748 -70.97 -34.88 6.29
C ASP A 748 -71.08 -36.32 6.93
N PRO A 749 -70.84 -36.66 8.24
CA PRO A 749 -70.07 -36.07 9.36
C PRO A 749 -69.14 -37.10 10.11
N LEU A 750 -68.50 -36.72 11.25
CA LEU A 750 -68.59 -37.40 12.59
C LEU A 750 -67.41 -37.19 13.60
N ALA A 751 -67.79 -36.88 14.86
CA ALA A 751 -67.27 -37.37 16.16
C ALA A 751 -65.85 -37.05 16.75
N PHE A 752 -65.82 -37.05 18.10
CA PHE A 752 -64.73 -36.88 19.11
C PHE A 752 -65.23 -37.57 20.42
N PRO A 753 -64.45 -37.67 21.53
CA PRO A 753 -63.01 -37.49 21.74
C PRO A 753 -62.37 -38.90 21.89
N PRO A 754 -61.72 -39.42 22.98
CA PRO A 754 -61.18 -38.88 24.27
C PRO A 754 -59.66 -38.56 24.15
N GLU A 755 -58.73 -38.55 25.13
CA GLU A 755 -58.68 -38.89 26.58
C GLU A 755 -57.48 -38.17 27.28
N ASP A 756 -57.46 -38.21 28.62
CA ASP A 756 -56.50 -37.84 29.72
C ASP A 756 -54.96 -37.71 29.43
N ASP A 757 -54.10 -37.12 30.28
CA ASP A 757 -54.20 -36.81 31.73
C ASP A 757 -53.21 -35.69 32.17
N GLY A 758 -53.37 -35.13 33.39
CA GLY A 758 -52.27 -34.44 34.12
C GLY A 758 -52.46 -32.97 34.56
N ASP A 759 -53.10 -32.76 35.71
CA ASP A 759 -53.00 -31.52 36.50
C ASP A 759 -51.61 -31.35 37.16
N ASP A 760 -51.13 -30.12 37.35
CA ASP A 760 -51.01 -29.55 38.70
C ASP A 760 -50.83 -28.01 38.68
N VAL A 761 -51.09 -27.35 39.81
CA VAL A 761 -51.09 -25.88 39.95
C VAL A 761 -50.06 -25.42 40.98
N ASP A 762 -49.18 -24.47 40.62
CA ASP A 762 -48.45 -23.67 41.60
C ASP A 762 -48.29 -22.20 41.14
N HIS A 763 -47.95 -21.32 42.08
CA HIS A 763 -48.31 -19.90 42.05
C HIS A 763 -47.43 -18.99 41.20
N THR A 764 -48.06 -17.99 40.59
CA THR A 764 -47.40 -16.89 39.88
C THR A 764 -46.53 -16.03 40.81
N LYS A 765 -45.21 -16.06 40.60
CA LYS A 765 -44.30 -15.00 41.10
C LYS A 765 -44.55 -13.66 40.40
N SER A 766 -44.08 -12.57 41.02
CA SER A 766 -44.29 -11.20 40.53
C SER A 766 -43.01 -10.57 39.99
N TYR A 767 -43.17 -9.49 39.22
CA TYR A 767 -42.11 -8.75 38.51
C TYR A 767 -41.00 -8.13 39.39
N LEU A 768 -41.09 -8.25 40.73
CA LEU A 768 -40.09 -7.73 41.67
C LEU A 768 -39.05 -8.77 42.10
N ASP A 769 -39.29 -10.06 41.87
CA ASP A 769 -38.39 -11.14 42.31
C ASP A 769 -37.12 -11.24 41.41
N GLU A 770 -37.22 -10.89 40.12
CA GLU A 770 -36.13 -11.09 39.15
C GLU A 770 -34.95 -10.12 39.32
N GLU A 771 -35.16 -8.93 39.91
CA GLU A 771 -34.06 -7.99 40.19
C GLU A 771 -33.19 -8.45 41.37
N GLU A 772 -33.73 -9.19 42.34
CA GLU A 772 -32.97 -9.61 43.53
C GLU A 772 -31.99 -10.75 43.21
N ASP A 773 -32.39 -11.73 42.38
CA ASP A 773 -31.51 -12.80 41.90
C ASP A 773 -30.33 -12.26 41.06
N TYR A 774 -30.55 -11.20 40.27
CA TYR A 774 -29.48 -10.51 39.53
C TYR A 774 -28.40 -9.92 40.44
N TRP A 775 -28.78 -9.43 41.63
CA TRP A 775 -27.85 -8.91 42.63
C TRP A 775 -27.19 -10.02 43.48
N GLN A 776 -27.91 -11.09 43.82
CA GLN A 776 -27.34 -12.20 44.59
C GLN A 776 -26.30 -13.01 43.79
N ALA A 777 -26.51 -13.18 42.48
CA ALA A 777 -25.56 -13.89 41.60
C ALA A 777 -24.17 -13.24 41.53
N LYS A 778 -24.05 -11.93 41.80
CA LYS A 778 -22.83 -11.15 41.59
C LYS A 778 -21.91 -11.05 42.82
N ASN A 779 -22.37 -11.45 44.00
CA ASN A 779 -21.68 -11.21 45.28
C ASN A 779 -21.11 -12.45 46.00
N LYS A 780 -21.28 -13.67 45.46
CA LYS A 780 -20.64 -14.89 45.99
C LYS A 780 -19.21 -15.05 45.43
N GLY A 781 -18.29 -14.22 45.92
CA GLY A 781 -16.93 -14.09 45.36
C GLY A 781 -15.78 -13.79 46.35
N THR A 782 -15.98 -13.99 47.66
CA THR A 782 -14.98 -13.85 48.76
C THR A 782 -14.33 -12.47 48.97
N THR A 783 -14.57 -11.90 50.15
CA THR A 783 -13.76 -10.83 50.74
C THR A 783 -12.53 -11.41 51.46
N HIS A 784 -11.39 -10.73 51.39
CA HIS A 784 -10.36 -10.74 52.45
C HIS A 784 -9.46 -9.49 52.34
N ILE A 785 -9.85 -8.40 53.01
CA ILE A 785 -8.94 -7.27 53.28
C ILE A 785 -8.39 -7.49 54.70
N SER A 786 -7.09 -7.80 54.79
CA SER A 786 -6.38 -7.83 56.07
C SER A 786 -5.83 -6.43 56.37
N ILE A 787 -6.18 -5.87 57.52
CA ILE A 787 -5.60 -4.60 57.98
C ILE A 787 -4.15 -4.88 58.43
N ALA A 788 -3.18 -4.34 57.71
CA ALA A 788 -1.77 -4.38 58.06
C ALA A 788 -1.28 -2.98 58.45
N THR A 789 -0.67 -2.85 59.63
CA THR A 789 -0.27 -1.57 60.22
C THR A 789 0.89 -0.94 59.45
N ILE A 790 0.77 0.34 59.08
CA ILE A 790 1.88 1.11 58.51
C ILE A 790 3.00 1.21 59.55
N THR A 791 4.17 0.66 59.22
CA THR A 791 5.40 0.79 60.02
C THR A 791 6.53 1.26 59.09
N THR A 792 7.15 2.40 59.38
CA THR A 792 8.11 3.06 58.49
C THR A 792 9.55 2.61 58.76
N VAL A 793 10.20 2.01 57.75
CA VAL A 793 11.65 1.74 57.77
C VAL A 793 12.26 1.95 56.37
N ASN A 794 13.42 2.62 56.31
CA ASN A 794 14.19 2.88 55.09
C ASN A 794 15.21 1.75 54.81
N PRO A 795 15.39 1.38 53.52
CA PRO A 795 16.73 1.15 52.96
C PRO A 795 16.89 1.87 51.61
N ALA A 796 17.88 2.75 51.39
CA ALA A 796 19.34 2.53 51.34
C ALA A 796 19.81 1.90 49.99
N ASP A 797 20.71 2.60 49.29
CA ASP A 797 21.07 2.36 47.89
C ASP A 797 21.88 1.08 47.62
N PRO A 798 21.73 0.46 46.43
CA PRO A 798 22.62 -0.59 45.96
C PRO A 798 23.98 -0.03 45.52
N LYS A 799 25.07 -0.60 46.07
CA LYS A 799 26.45 -0.18 45.76
C LYS A 799 26.88 -0.65 44.37
N ILE A 800 27.55 0.23 43.62
CA ILE A 800 28.43 -0.14 42.50
C ILE A 800 29.78 -0.60 43.09
N THR A 801 30.35 -1.68 42.56
CA THR A 801 31.68 -2.19 42.94
C THR A 801 32.66 -2.03 41.78
N ASP A 802 33.82 -1.43 42.06
CA ASP A 802 34.79 -1.01 41.04
C ASP A 802 36.21 -1.55 41.33
N THR A 803 36.85 -2.13 40.33
CA THR A 803 38.29 -2.47 40.21
C THR A 803 38.52 -3.05 38.80
N VAL A 804 39.59 -2.77 38.05
CA VAL A 804 41.01 -2.74 38.43
C VAL A 804 41.81 -1.64 37.70
N LYS A 805 42.69 -0.97 38.45
CA LYS A 805 43.96 -0.28 38.12
C LYS A 805 44.36 -0.14 36.62
N GLY A 806 44.60 1.11 36.18
CA GLY A 806 45.49 1.44 35.04
C GLY A 806 46.84 2.06 35.50
N PRO A 807 47.66 2.62 34.57
CA PRO A 807 48.78 3.50 34.91
C PRO A 807 48.64 4.96 34.40
N LYS A 808 49.44 5.87 34.97
CA LYS A 808 49.29 7.35 34.94
C LYS A 808 49.91 8.04 33.71
N GLY A 809 49.34 9.18 33.28
CA GLY A 809 49.94 10.13 32.32
C GLY A 809 49.60 11.59 32.68
N LYS A 810 50.55 12.54 32.52
CA LYS A 810 50.51 13.91 33.08
C LYS A 810 49.71 14.95 32.24
N ASN A 811 49.17 15.96 32.94
CA ASN A 811 48.80 17.31 32.44
C ASN A 811 50.11 18.18 32.26
N PRO A 812 50.13 19.46 31.79
CA PRO A 812 49.02 20.41 31.55
C PRO A 812 49.08 21.31 30.28
N ASN A 813 48.00 22.10 30.08
CA ASN A 813 47.85 23.44 29.41
C ASN A 813 46.58 23.49 28.54
N GLY A 814 45.80 24.59 28.45
CA GLY A 814 45.83 25.82 29.23
C GLY A 814 44.85 26.91 28.72
N GLN A 815 44.16 27.57 29.66
CA GLN A 815 43.56 28.93 29.61
C GLN A 815 42.47 29.35 28.58
N ASN A 816 41.30 29.69 29.15
CA ASN A 816 40.58 30.98 29.05
C ASN A 816 39.79 31.40 27.79
N ASP A 817 38.46 31.26 27.92
CA ASP A 817 37.46 32.36 27.99
C ASP A 817 37.03 33.19 26.74
N PRO A 818 35.83 33.84 26.79
CA PRO A 818 34.94 33.89 25.62
C PRO A 818 34.64 35.29 25.06
N ALA A 819 33.92 35.34 23.93
CA ALA A 819 33.23 36.53 23.45
C ALA A 819 31.91 36.21 22.73
N SER A 820 30.87 36.97 23.04
CA SER A 820 29.57 37.01 22.34
C SER A 820 29.35 38.41 21.75
N VAL A 821 28.89 38.52 20.50
CA VAL A 821 28.60 39.82 19.85
C VAL A 821 27.28 39.78 19.06
N THR A 822 26.48 40.84 19.21
CA THR A 822 25.21 41.07 18.51
C THR A 822 25.21 42.43 17.80
N VAL A 823 25.00 42.45 16.48
CA VAL A 823 24.67 43.63 15.63
C VAL A 823 23.89 43.03 14.41
N SER A 824 22.69 43.42 13.96
CA SER A 824 21.86 44.65 13.95
C SER A 824 22.10 45.59 12.75
N GLY A 825 21.19 45.63 11.77
CA GLY A 825 21.15 46.69 10.73
C GLY A 825 20.54 46.30 9.38
N ASP A 826 19.39 46.87 9.05
CA ASP A 826 18.79 46.95 7.70
C ASP A 826 19.32 48.25 7.00
N PRO A 827 19.22 48.48 5.67
CA PRO A 827 17.93 48.82 5.05
C PRO A 827 17.69 48.30 3.60
N GLY A 828 16.50 47.73 3.36
CA GLY A 828 16.04 47.27 2.04
C GLY A 828 15.70 48.35 0.99
N ASN A 829 14.98 47.92 -0.06
CA ASN A 829 14.18 48.82 -0.91
C ASN A 829 13.01 48.05 -1.57
N ASN A 830 12.06 48.78 -2.15
CA ASN A 830 10.74 48.33 -2.55
C ASN A 830 10.47 48.68 -4.03
N THR A 831 9.95 47.78 -4.86
CA THR A 831 9.16 48.18 -6.06
C THR A 831 8.28 47.05 -6.62
N GLN A 832 7.19 47.47 -7.24
CA GLN A 832 6.05 46.66 -7.71
C GLN A 832 6.33 45.94 -9.03
N LYS A 833 5.67 44.80 -9.27
CA LYS A 833 4.55 44.76 -10.23
C LYS A 833 3.58 43.62 -9.95
#